data_AF-A0A961G0T7-F1
#
_entry.id   AF-A0A961G0T7-F1
#
_cell.length_a   1.000
_cell.length_b   1.000
_cell.length_c   1.000
_cell.angle_alpha   90.00
_cell.angle_beta   90.00
_cell.angle_gamma   90.00
#
_symmetry.space_group_name_H-M   'P 1'
#
loop_
_entity.id
_entity.type
_entity.pdbx_description
1 polymer ?
#
loop_
_entity_poly.entity_id
_entity_poly.type
_entity_poly.pdbx_seq_one_letter_code
_entity_poly.pdbx_strand_id
1 'polypeptide(L)'
;MKFFTRILVPLILSSRVATAADPVLWLDAGNSGTLTFGEEQISAWRDANDKSIVLSQPRVDHRPEPRATLNGRSILYFDGADFLTGPPVLKEGDDTFTFIVLWRPSRDGVQAIFEQAGQGTGRRASLLQVKDRYGFNGQANDAHNLIAMKPNEWRLTAMVLTGGKRDNVIIIDNDAEPVTGTINNETQNIGIDGIRVGNKLSSNGEFFEGDLAEIRIFDSALSMSDLAEELETVKKRWGLHFSSRIPEITPVDPAAPQPGDMGKLNLQPTAEQVEFFENKVRPVLADNCYRCHGDNEDKRKAGLRLDSLAGMLHGGDTGSALVPGDAHGSLMVKAISYKDEDTAMPPKQKLQDQDIAALSKWVEMGAPWPGFDPGSLTQSATKENEPYDWDLFRKEHWSFRPIQDPKLPGVKDSDWVQNAIDRFILARIELAGVTPNEPAEKRILIRRAYLDLIGLPPTPAQVDTFLQDERPDAFAAVVDELLASKHYGERWARHWLDVARYSDGLGGFGNDAKLPHAWRYRDWVVKALNQDMGYDEFVKRQIAGDVLDGDADPIATGFFAVGPTYQSDGGDPEARLQAEAETLSDRVDTFSRAFLGLTVACARCHDHKFDPITTKDYYAIAGIFRNSSLGEHPLAGNAEIDAYQAGQKSVAEADKNLKARQKSITALTNRENRKPSPEEQAQIEELEAALASAKKAAPPKYAFAHVIQESGTADMHVALRGNLAKPGDLVPRRFLEIVAGKDAATFTDGSGRRELAEAVVHPDNPLTARVIANRVWQWHFGEALTRTPSNFGVLGEKPTHPLLLDWLANRLMKNGWSLKQLNREILLSATWQMSSRFDAEKFAKDGDNRLIWRMNPRKLEAEIWRDSLLAVTGELDRRFGGEATDQILDSTRRSLYATISRSGDKLDSDAFFRLFDFPSAQATAPKRVTTTVPQQYLFMMNNPFMIKRAEALAKSLREIEGDAARIDAVYERLYSRPPNARERAAGLGFLGGQPEKWPDYAKVLLSTHEFFQLR
;
A
#
# COMPACT_ATOMS: atom_id res chain seq x y z
N MET A 1 1.61 -37.92 7.04
CA MET A 1 1.05 -36.89 7.95
C MET A 1 0.57 -37.49 9.29
N LYS A 2 1.40 -38.30 9.99
CA LYS A 2 1.07 -38.92 11.31
C LYS A 2 2.29 -39.12 12.23
N PHE A 3 3.37 -38.33 12.08
CA PHE A 3 4.61 -38.55 12.84
C PHE A 3 5.20 -37.30 13.53
N PHE A 4 4.54 -36.14 13.46
CA PHE A 4 5.13 -34.87 13.89
C PHE A 4 4.55 -34.24 15.17
N THR A 5 3.74 -34.97 15.95
CA THR A 5 2.97 -34.36 17.05
C THR A 5 3.29 -34.87 18.46
N ARG A 6 4.42 -35.55 18.68
CA ARG A 6 4.80 -35.99 20.04
C ARG A 6 6.30 -35.87 20.25
N ILE A 7 6.72 -34.82 20.94
CA ILE A 7 7.86 -34.69 21.87
C ILE A 7 8.35 -33.23 21.82
N LEU A 8 8.47 -32.61 23.01
CA LEU A 8 8.88 -31.23 23.35
C LEU A 8 7.74 -30.21 23.51
N VAL A 9 7.11 -30.22 24.70
CA VAL A 9 6.97 -29.09 25.65
C VAL A 9 6.35 -29.72 26.92
N PRO A 10 7.16 -30.16 27.90
CA PRO A 10 7.10 -29.44 29.16
C PRO A 10 8.45 -29.41 29.89
N LEU A 11 8.99 -28.23 30.15
CA LEU A 11 9.60 -27.86 31.43
C LEU A 11 9.97 -26.36 31.39
N ILE A 12 9.37 -25.59 32.29
CA ILE A 12 9.91 -24.50 33.12
C ILE A 12 8.81 -23.46 33.32
N LEU A 13 8.02 -23.71 34.38
CA LEU A 13 7.31 -22.71 35.16
C LEU A 13 8.25 -22.20 36.25
N SER A 14 8.33 -20.88 36.43
CA SER A 14 8.31 -20.19 37.73
C SER A 14 8.82 -18.75 37.59
N SER A 15 7.93 -17.76 37.68
CA SER A 15 7.81 -17.00 38.94
C SER A 15 6.62 -16.04 38.93
N ARG A 16 5.84 -16.14 40.03
CA ARG A 16 4.78 -15.25 40.55
C ARG A 16 3.40 -15.25 39.86
N VAL A 17 2.60 -16.17 40.41
CA VAL A 17 1.13 -16.18 40.50
C VAL A 17 0.59 -14.87 41.08
N ALA A 18 -0.34 -14.23 40.37
CA ALA A 18 -1.48 -13.56 40.99
C ALA A 18 -2.64 -14.57 40.97
N THR A 19 -3.30 -14.77 42.10
CA THR A 19 -4.44 -15.67 42.26
C THR A 19 -5.63 -15.18 41.42
N ALA A 20 -6.30 -16.09 40.70
CA ALA A 20 -7.53 -15.83 39.95
C ALA A 20 -8.55 -15.07 40.81
N ALA A 21 -9.05 -13.93 40.33
CA ALA A 21 -10.06 -13.16 41.01
C ALA A 21 -11.42 -13.87 40.90
N ASP A 22 -12.13 -14.07 42.02
CA ASP A 22 -13.48 -14.62 41.99
C ASP A 22 -14.47 -13.61 41.36
N PRO A 23 -15.49 -14.04 40.60
CA PRO A 23 -16.41 -13.13 39.91
C PRO A 23 -17.36 -12.39 40.88
N VAL A 24 -17.46 -11.06 40.74
CA VAL A 24 -18.41 -10.23 41.50
C VAL A 24 -19.89 -10.55 41.24
N LEU A 25 -20.20 -11.18 40.10
CA LEU A 25 -21.50 -11.82 39.85
C LEU A 25 -21.28 -13.16 39.18
N TRP A 26 -21.96 -14.19 39.67
CA TRP A 26 -22.01 -15.49 39.00
C TRP A 26 -23.43 -16.05 38.98
N LEU A 27 -24.06 -15.96 37.81
CA LEU A 27 -25.38 -16.50 37.55
C LEU A 27 -25.26 -17.87 36.88
N ASP A 28 -25.50 -18.98 37.60
CA ASP A 28 -25.54 -20.35 37.03
C ASP A 28 -26.96 -20.91 37.15
N ALA A 29 -27.63 -21.13 36.01
CA ALA A 29 -29.00 -21.65 35.97
C ALA A 29 -29.10 -23.13 36.45
N GLY A 30 -27.97 -23.84 36.55
CA GLY A 30 -27.92 -25.28 36.73
C GLY A 30 -27.75 -25.81 38.16
N ASN A 31 -27.28 -25.03 39.15
CA ASN A 31 -27.05 -25.57 40.51
C ASN A 31 -27.05 -24.55 41.69
N SER A 32 -27.05 -23.23 41.49
CA SER A 32 -26.90 -22.25 42.59
C SER A 32 -28.15 -21.39 42.89
N GLY A 33 -29.19 -21.45 42.06
CA GLY A 33 -30.46 -20.76 42.29
C GLY A 33 -31.58 -21.74 42.61
N THR A 34 -31.99 -21.84 43.87
CA THR A 34 -33.35 -22.32 44.18
C THR A 34 -34.34 -21.30 43.63
N LEU A 35 -34.90 -21.57 42.45
CA LEU A 35 -36.10 -20.86 41.96
C LEU A 35 -37.29 -21.24 42.85
N THR A 36 -37.40 -20.61 44.02
CA THR A 36 -38.64 -20.59 44.79
C THR A 36 -39.52 -19.47 44.26
N PHE A 37 -40.64 -19.84 43.62
CA PHE A 37 -41.65 -18.89 43.17
C PHE A 37 -42.48 -18.41 44.38
N GLY A 38 -42.12 -17.26 44.95
CA GLY A 38 -43.00 -16.47 45.81
C GLY A 38 -43.88 -15.53 44.96
N GLU A 39 -44.92 -14.93 45.57
CA GLU A 39 -45.89 -14.11 44.84
C GLU A 39 -45.24 -12.94 44.08
N GLU A 40 -44.07 -12.42 44.49
CA GLU A 40 -43.49 -11.21 43.87
C GLU A 40 -41.96 -11.22 43.59
N GLN A 41 -41.21 -12.30 43.85
CA GLN A 41 -39.73 -12.29 43.68
C GLN A 41 -39.16 -13.62 43.18
N ILE A 42 -38.12 -13.54 42.33
CA ILE A 42 -37.28 -14.67 41.92
C ILE A 42 -36.06 -14.69 42.84
N SER A 43 -35.95 -15.66 43.75
CA SER A 43 -34.94 -15.62 44.83
C SER A 43 -33.56 -16.19 44.44
N ALA A 44 -32.54 -15.35 44.71
CA ALA A 44 -31.15 -15.63 45.08
C ALA A 44 -30.20 -16.28 44.05
N TRP A 45 -29.44 -15.43 43.36
CA TRP A 45 -28.23 -15.79 42.59
C TRP A 45 -26.98 -15.39 43.37
N ARG A 46 -25.92 -16.19 43.41
CA ARG A 46 -24.81 -15.96 44.35
C ARG A 46 -23.68 -15.13 43.74
N ASP A 47 -23.07 -14.25 44.53
CA ASP A 47 -21.76 -13.66 44.22
C ASP A 47 -20.62 -14.63 44.58
N ALA A 48 -19.37 -14.27 44.25
CA ALA A 48 -18.15 -15.00 44.62
C ALA A 48 -18.02 -15.38 46.10
N ASN A 49 -18.70 -14.68 47.00
CA ASN A 49 -18.62 -14.86 48.46
C ASN A 49 -19.87 -15.56 49.03
N ASP A 50 -20.63 -16.24 48.18
CA ASP A 50 -21.84 -16.98 48.55
C ASP A 50 -23.02 -16.07 49.01
N LYS A 51 -22.98 -14.76 48.72
CA LYS A 51 -24.09 -13.83 49.02
C LYS A 51 -25.11 -13.82 47.90
N SER A 52 -26.39 -13.95 48.25
CA SER A 52 -27.50 -13.92 47.30
C SER A 52 -27.84 -12.50 46.82
N ILE A 53 -27.73 -12.26 45.52
CA ILE A 53 -28.33 -11.17 44.77
C ILE A 53 -29.76 -11.58 44.36
N VAL A 54 -30.74 -10.77 44.76
CA VAL A 54 -32.16 -10.99 44.41
C VAL A 54 -32.47 -10.24 43.13
N LEU A 55 -32.99 -10.97 42.12
CA LEU A 55 -33.52 -10.36 40.91
C LEU A 55 -35.05 -10.34 41.01
N SER A 56 -35.65 -9.18 40.77
CA SER A 56 -37.10 -9.05 40.66
C SER A 56 -37.51 -8.99 39.20
N GLN A 57 -38.77 -9.33 38.95
CA GLN A 57 -39.36 -9.16 37.65
C GLN A 57 -40.56 -8.22 37.74
N PRO A 58 -40.67 -7.23 36.85
CA PRO A 58 -41.78 -6.29 36.86
C PRO A 58 -43.16 -6.94 36.65
N ARG A 59 -43.27 -7.98 35.80
CA ARG A 59 -44.54 -8.66 35.49
C ARG A 59 -44.50 -10.17 35.74
N VAL A 60 -45.49 -10.68 36.47
CA VAL A 60 -45.53 -12.08 36.95
C VAL A 60 -45.87 -13.09 35.85
N ASP A 61 -46.60 -12.65 34.83
CA ASP A 61 -47.10 -13.44 33.69
C ASP A 61 -46.04 -13.78 32.64
N HIS A 62 -44.87 -13.13 32.68
CA HIS A 62 -43.78 -13.30 31.71
C HIS A 62 -42.48 -13.82 32.33
N ARG A 63 -42.60 -14.59 33.43
CA ARG A 63 -41.43 -15.10 34.16
C ARG A 63 -40.54 -16.00 33.31
N PRO A 64 -39.20 -15.79 33.28
CA PRO A 64 -38.30 -16.71 32.59
C PRO A 64 -38.50 -18.13 33.10
N GLU A 65 -38.81 -19.03 32.18
CA GLU A 65 -39.16 -20.40 32.50
C GLU A 65 -37.91 -21.27 32.46
N PRO A 66 -37.70 -22.16 33.44
CA PRO A 66 -36.74 -23.24 33.29
C PRO A 66 -37.11 -24.10 32.09
N ARG A 67 -36.23 -24.19 31.09
CA ARG A 67 -36.40 -25.04 29.91
C ARG A 67 -35.23 -26.03 29.78
N ALA A 68 -35.25 -26.79 28.68
CA ALA A 68 -34.34 -27.87 28.26
C ALA A 68 -33.01 -27.99 29.02
N THR A 69 -32.60 -29.23 29.34
CA THR A 69 -31.33 -29.45 30.02
C THR A 69 -30.14 -29.36 29.05
N LEU A 70 -29.20 -28.46 29.30
CA LEU A 70 -27.90 -28.44 28.63
C LEU A 70 -26.92 -29.25 29.50
N ASN A 71 -26.47 -30.40 29.00
CA ASN A 71 -25.61 -31.34 29.74
C ASN A 71 -26.17 -31.72 31.13
N GLY A 72 -27.49 -31.95 31.21
CA GLY A 72 -28.18 -32.32 32.45
C GLY A 72 -28.43 -31.19 33.44
N ARG A 73 -28.12 -29.94 33.09
CA ARG A 73 -28.36 -28.73 33.89
C ARG A 73 -29.48 -27.89 33.31
N SER A 74 -30.33 -27.30 34.16
CA SER A 74 -31.42 -26.42 33.73
C SER A 74 -30.89 -25.10 33.13
N ILE A 75 -31.60 -24.57 32.14
CA ILE A 75 -31.36 -23.24 31.55
C ILE A 75 -32.62 -22.38 31.70
N LEU A 76 -32.49 -21.06 31.61
CA LEU A 76 -33.63 -20.15 31.61
C LEU A 76 -34.01 -19.73 30.21
N TYR A 77 -35.30 -19.72 29.91
CA TYR A 77 -35.85 -19.19 28.68
C TYR A 77 -36.58 -17.87 28.92
N PHE A 78 -36.22 -16.86 28.14
CA PHE A 78 -36.93 -15.58 28.08
C PHE A 78 -37.90 -15.60 26.89
N ASP A 79 -39.14 -15.17 27.11
CA ASP A 79 -40.23 -15.20 26.13
C ASP A 79 -40.32 -13.94 25.25
N GLY A 80 -39.37 -13.00 25.39
CA GLY A 80 -39.36 -11.76 24.64
C GLY A 80 -40.41 -10.73 25.09
N ALA A 81 -41.03 -10.90 26.25
CA ALA A 81 -42.07 -10.00 26.75
C ALA A 81 -41.66 -9.13 27.95
N ASP A 82 -40.67 -9.56 28.76
CA ASP A 82 -40.20 -8.81 29.93
C ASP A 82 -38.73 -9.14 30.27
N PHE A 83 -38.18 -8.52 31.32
CA PHE A 83 -36.79 -8.63 31.75
C PHE A 83 -36.66 -8.82 33.26
N LEU A 84 -35.50 -9.32 33.70
CA LEU A 84 -35.15 -9.36 35.13
C LEU A 84 -34.38 -8.10 35.52
N THR A 85 -34.61 -7.57 36.71
CA THR A 85 -33.88 -6.42 37.27
C THR A 85 -33.27 -6.76 38.63
N GLY A 86 -32.07 -6.26 38.91
CA GLY A 86 -31.36 -6.50 40.16
C GLY A 86 -30.59 -5.28 40.66
N PRO A 87 -29.97 -5.33 41.84
CA PRO A 87 -29.06 -4.27 42.29
C PRO A 87 -27.84 -4.15 41.35
N PRO A 88 -27.17 -2.97 41.30
CA PRO A 88 -25.94 -2.80 40.52
C PRO A 88 -24.83 -3.71 41.04
N VAL A 89 -24.00 -4.25 40.14
CA VAL A 89 -22.88 -5.14 40.46
C VAL A 89 -21.54 -4.41 40.27
N LEU A 90 -21.39 -3.65 39.19
CA LEU A 90 -20.24 -2.75 38.98
C LEU A 90 -20.49 -1.41 39.68
N LYS A 91 -19.46 -0.84 40.30
CA LYS A 91 -19.52 0.42 41.06
C LYS A 91 -19.18 1.63 40.18
N GLU A 92 -19.57 2.81 40.64
CA GLU A 92 -19.17 4.07 40.02
C GLU A 92 -17.65 4.21 40.10
N GLY A 93 -16.99 4.27 38.93
CA GLY A 93 -15.53 4.33 38.81
C GLY A 93 -14.85 3.02 38.38
N ASP A 94 -15.58 1.91 38.29
CA ASP A 94 -15.04 0.65 37.73
C ASP A 94 -14.91 0.80 36.19
N ASP A 95 -13.70 1.06 35.71
CA ASP A 95 -13.36 1.26 34.29
C ASP A 95 -12.68 0.04 33.66
N THR A 96 -12.41 -1.02 34.44
CA THR A 96 -11.92 -2.32 33.97
C THR A 96 -12.85 -3.43 34.45
N PHE A 97 -13.32 -4.30 33.55
CA PHE A 97 -14.13 -5.45 33.94
C PHE A 97 -14.12 -6.54 32.86
N THR A 98 -14.54 -7.74 33.24
CA THR A 98 -14.70 -8.87 32.32
C THR A 98 -16.09 -9.47 32.44
N PHE A 99 -16.75 -9.71 31.31
CA PHE A 99 -18.03 -10.41 31.24
C PHE A 99 -17.88 -11.73 30.49
N ILE A 100 -18.50 -12.80 30.98
CA ILE A 100 -18.61 -14.08 30.27
C ILE A 100 -20.08 -14.49 30.26
N VAL A 101 -20.64 -14.72 29.08
CA VAL A 101 -22.07 -15.05 28.91
C VAL A 101 -22.23 -16.27 28.02
N LEU A 102 -23.02 -17.24 28.48
CA LEU A 102 -23.45 -18.41 27.72
C LEU A 102 -24.94 -18.30 27.40
N TRP A 103 -25.25 -18.08 26.12
CA TRP A 103 -26.60 -17.72 25.66
C TRP A 103 -26.90 -18.28 24.27
N ARG A 104 -28.19 -18.30 23.91
CA ARG A 104 -28.68 -18.73 22.59
C ARG A 104 -29.94 -17.95 22.22
N PRO A 105 -29.92 -17.09 21.19
CA PRO A 105 -31.13 -16.38 20.77
C PRO A 105 -32.07 -17.29 19.98
N SER A 106 -33.38 -17.11 20.18
CA SER A 106 -34.43 -17.84 19.45
C SER A 106 -34.97 -17.09 18.23
N ARG A 107 -34.68 -15.78 18.11
CA ARG A 107 -35.02 -14.95 16.94
C ARG A 107 -33.96 -13.88 16.65
N ASP A 108 -34.02 -13.32 15.45
CA ASP A 108 -33.31 -12.09 15.10
C ASP A 108 -34.06 -10.88 15.66
N GLY A 109 -33.33 -9.86 16.11
CA GLY A 109 -33.95 -8.65 16.65
C GLY A 109 -32.92 -7.66 17.18
N VAL A 110 -33.41 -6.54 17.73
CA VAL A 110 -32.57 -5.56 18.45
C VAL A 110 -32.86 -5.71 19.93
N GLN A 111 -32.01 -6.46 20.63
CA GLN A 111 -32.25 -6.98 21.99
C GLN A 111 -31.01 -6.77 22.87
N ALA A 112 -31.21 -6.59 24.18
CA ALA A 112 -30.13 -6.51 25.16
C ALA A 112 -30.14 -7.76 26.04
N ILE A 113 -29.08 -8.59 25.93
CA ILE A 113 -28.97 -9.85 26.68
C ILE A 113 -28.68 -9.54 28.15
N PHE A 114 -27.73 -8.63 28.38
CA PHE A 114 -27.37 -8.11 29.70
C PHE A 114 -27.10 -6.61 29.58
N GLU A 115 -27.52 -5.84 30.58
CA GLU A 115 -27.30 -4.39 30.67
C GLU A 115 -27.10 -3.95 32.12
N GLN A 116 -26.12 -3.06 32.37
CA GLN A 116 -26.11 -2.19 33.54
C GLN A 116 -25.99 -0.74 33.07
N ALA A 117 -26.89 0.14 33.49
CA ALA A 117 -26.96 1.53 33.02
C ALA A 117 -26.48 2.54 34.06
N GLY A 118 -26.05 3.72 33.60
CA GLY A 118 -25.76 4.89 34.44
C GLY A 118 -26.93 5.87 34.45
N GLN A 119 -27.34 6.32 35.64
CA GLN A 119 -28.51 7.16 35.84
C GLN A 119 -28.45 8.47 35.03
N GLY A 120 -29.39 8.67 34.10
CA GLY A 120 -29.54 9.95 33.36
C GLY A 120 -28.37 10.33 32.44
N THR A 121 -27.35 9.48 32.30
CA THR A 121 -26.16 9.75 31.48
C THR A 121 -26.24 9.17 30.07
N GLY A 122 -27.20 8.28 29.82
CA GLY A 122 -27.29 7.51 28.57
C GLY A 122 -26.21 6.43 28.40
N ARG A 123 -25.32 6.28 29.39
CA ARG A 123 -24.20 5.33 29.42
C ARG A 123 -24.66 3.97 29.93
N ARG A 124 -24.15 2.89 29.37
CA ARG A 124 -24.49 1.52 29.75
C ARG A 124 -23.35 0.55 29.42
N ALA A 125 -23.23 -0.55 30.15
CA ALA A 125 -22.49 -1.72 29.72
C ALA A 125 -23.48 -2.76 29.23
N SER A 126 -23.54 -3.03 27.93
CA SER A 126 -24.53 -3.96 27.38
C SER A 126 -23.96 -4.93 26.34
N LEU A 127 -24.29 -6.22 26.53
CA LEU A 127 -24.17 -7.22 25.46
C LEU A 127 -25.44 -7.18 24.62
N LEU A 128 -25.31 -6.84 23.34
CA LEU A 128 -26.44 -6.59 22.45
C LEU A 128 -26.46 -7.51 21.25
N GLN A 129 -27.67 -7.88 20.84
CA GLN A 129 -27.93 -8.43 19.53
C GLN A 129 -28.56 -7.35 18.63
N VAL A 130 -28.07 -7.24 17.40
CA VAL A 130 -28.62 -6.42 16.33
C VAL A 130 -28.77 -7.30 15.10
N LYS A 131 -29.99 -7.79 14.86
CA LYS A 131 -30.34 -8.78 13.83
C LYS A 131 -29.53 -10.08 14.01
N ASP A 132 -28.82 -10.50 12.97
CA ASP A 132 -27.96 -11.68 12.90
C ASP A 132 -26.53 -11.41 13.42
N ARG A 133 -26.35 -10.31 14.17
CA ARG A 133 -25.07 -9.96 14.77
C ARG A 133 -25.22 -9.62 16.23
N TYR A 134 -24.14 -9.72 16.98
CA TYR A 134 -24.09 -9.25 18.36
C TYR A 134 -22.76 -8.55 18.65
N GLY A 135 -22.74 -7.71 19.66
CA GLY A 135 -21.56 -6.95 20.04
C GLY A 135 -21.82 -6.15 21.31
N PHE A 136 -20.90 -5.26 21.64
CA PHE A 136 -21.00 -4.45 22.84
C PHE A 136 -21.47 -3.02 22.54
N ASN A 137 -22.16 -2.43 23.52
CA ASN A 137 -22.61 -1.05 23.46
C ASN A 137 -22.37 -0.31 24.78
N GLY A 138 -21.78 0.89 24.65
CA GLY A 138 -21.51 1.86 25.71
C GLY A 138 -22.55 2.99 25.88
N GLN A 139 -23.42 3.20 24.87
CA GLN A 139 -24.40 4.30 24.77
C GLN A 139 -25.80 3.84 24.29
N ALA A 140 -26.77 4.73 24.13
CA ALA A 140 -28.15 4.32 23.85
C ALA A 140 -28.41 3.75 22.43
N ASN A 141 -27.54 3.98 21.42
CA ASN A 141 -27.85 3.67 20.01
C ASN A 141 -26.68 3.15 19.13
N ASP A 142 -25.50 2.83 19.67
CA ASP A 142 -24.33 2.44 18.86
C ASP A 142 -23.83 1.03 19.21
N ALA A 143 -23.92 0.07 18.29
CA ALA A 143 -23.29 -1.23 18.46
C ALA A 143 -21.93 -1.25 17.76
N HIS A 144 -20.84 -1.38 18.52
CA HIS A 144 -19.48 -1.47 17.98
C HIS A 144 -19.07 -2.93 17.81
N ASN A 145 -18.20 -3.20 16.82
CA ASN A 145 -17.50 -4.50 16.70
C ASN A 145 -18.42 -5.73 16.63
N LEU A 146 -19.45 -5.65 15.79
CA LEU A 146 -20.48 -6.68 15.64
C LEU A 146 -19.93 -7.99 15.03
N ILE A 147 -20.07 -9.09 15.76
CA ILE A 147 -19.77 -10.46 15.32
C ILE A 147 -21.01 -11.08 14.70
N ALA A 148 -20.85 -11.70 13.52
CA ALA A 148 -21.92 -12.42 12.85
C ALA A 148 -22.29 -13.71 13.60
N MET A 149 -23.58 -13.99 13.67
CA MET A 149 -24.16 -15.08 14.45
C MET A 149 -25.30 -15.73 13.67
N LYS A 150 -25.52 -17.03 13.88
CA LYS A 150 -26.72 -17.72 13.41
C LYS A 150 -27.74 -17.86 14.54
N PRO A 151 -29.05 -17.68 14.27
CA PRO A 151 -30.09 -17.97 15.24
C PRO A 151 -30.03 -19.44 15.73
N ASN A 152 -30.46 -19.68 16.97
CA ASN A 152 -30.54 -21.00 17.60
C ASN A 152 -29.20 -21.74 17.83
N GLU A 153 -28.06 -21.05 17.79
CA GLU A 153 -26.76 -21.59 18.19
C GLU A 153 -26.33 -21.10 19.57
N TRP A 154 -25.71 -21.97 20.38
CA TRP A 154 -25.11 -21.59 21.65
C TRP A 154 -23.85 -20.76 21.42
N ARG A 155 -23.75 -19.63 22.12
CA ARG A 155 -22.62 -18.70 22.09
C ARG A 155 -22.02 -18.58 23.49
N LEU A 156 -20.71 -18.82 23.57
CA LEU A 156 -19.91 -18.52 24.75
C LEU A 156 -19.10 -17.27 24.44
N THR A 157 -19.59 -16.13 24.88
CA THR A 157 -19.02 -14.82 24.59
C THR A 157 -18.29 -14.31 25.82
N ALA A 158 -17.02 -13.95 25.68
CA ALA A 158 -16.29 -13.19 26.67
C ALA A 158 -16.00 -11.78 26.18
N MET A 159 -16.07 -10.82 27.09
CA MET A 159 -15.74 -9.44 26.85
C MET A 159 -14.80 -8.94 27.93
N VAL A 160 -13.64 -8.43 27.53
CA VAL A 160 -12.69 -7.79 28.44
C VAL A 160 -12.63 -6.31 28.13
N LEU A 161 -12.97 -5.48 29.13
CA LEU A 161 -12.78 -4.03 29.11
C LEU A 161 -11.54 -3.68 29.94
N THR A 162 -10.54 -3.07 29.31
CA THR A 162 -9.36 -2.54 30.00
C THR A 162 -9.45 -1.01 30.05
N GLY A 163 -9.66 -0.46 31.24
CA GLY A 163 -9.77 0.98 31.50
C GLY A 163 -8.49 1.75 31.17
N GLY A 164 -8.66 3.03 30.82
CA GLY A 164 -7.59 3.93 30.39
C GLY A 164 -8.14 5.25 29.83
N LYS A 165 -7.36 5.97 29.00
CA LYS A 165 -7.86 7.16 28.24
C LYS A 165 -8.75 6.81 27.04
N ARG A 166 -8.83 5.52 26.71
CA ARG A 166 -9.72 4.83 25.77
C ARG A 166 -9.90 3.43 26.35
N ASP A 167 -11.13 2.96 26.45
CA ASP A 167 -11.39 1.63 26.99
C ASP A 167 -11.21 0.62 25.85
N ASN A 168 -10.22 -0.27 25.95
CA ASN A 168 -10.08 -1.32 24.95
C ASN A 168 -11.06 -2.44 25.27
N VAL A 169 -11.86 -2.83 24.27
CA VAL A 169 -12.76 -3.98 24.34
C VAL A 169 -12.23 -5.09 23.45
N ILE A 170 -12.10 -6.26 24.04
CA ILE A 170 -11.83 -7.52 23.35
C ILE A 170 -13.07 -8.38 23.48
N ILE A 171 -13.71 -8.71 22.35
CA ILE A 171 -14.81 -9.67 22.30
C ILE A 171 -14.26 -10.99 21.76
N ILE A 172 -14.41 -12.06 22.54
CA ILE A 172 -14.02 -13.42 22.16
C ILE A 172 -15.28 -14.27 22.06
N ASP A 173 -15.44 -14.94 20.92
CA ASP A 173 -16.53 -15.89 20.68
C ASP A 173 -16.01 -17.27 20.35
N ASN A 174 -16.88 -18.26 20.51
CA ASN A 174 -16.57 -19.67 20.29
C ASN A 174 -16.25 -20.03 18.82
N ASP A 175 -16.77 -19.28 17.85
CA ASP A 175 -16.60 -19.56 16.41
C ASP A 175 -16.25 -18.31 15.55
N ALA A 176 -15.75 -17.24 16.18
CA ALA A 176 -15.29 -16.04 15.48
C ALA A 176 -13.87 -15.63 15.92
N GLU A 177 -13.12 -14.97 15.02
CA GLU A 177 -11.86 -14.33 15.40
C GLU A 177 -12.14 -13.24 16.45
N PRO A 178 -11.29 -13.10 17.49
CA PRO A 178 -11.48 -12.06 18.49
C PRO A 178 -11.53 -10.70 17.84
N VAL A 179 -12.55 -9.92 18.20
CA VAL A 179 -12.69 -8.57 17.71
C VAL A 179 -12.15 -7.62 18.77
N THR A 180 -11.14 -6.83 18.39
CA THR A 180 -10.59 -5.80 19.25
C THR A 180 -11.08 -4.43 18.78
N GLY A 181 -11.35 -3.54 19.72
CA GLY A 181 -11.59 -2.14 19.38
C GLY A 181 -11.48 -1.24 20.60
N THR A 182 -11.59 0.05 20.34
CA THR A 182 -11.54 1.09 21.36
C THR A 182 -12.92 1.72 21.51
N ILE A 183 -13.39 1.84 22.74
CA ILE A 183 -14.54 2.66 23.09
C ILE A 183 -14.00 3.98 23.61
N ASN A 184 -14.61 5.09 23.17
CA ASN A 184 -14.24 6.41 23.69
C ASN A 184 -14.54 6.48 25.19
N ASN A 185 -13.85 7.38 25.90
CA ASN A 185 -13.77 7.56 27.37
C ASN A 185 -15.14 7.77 28.08
N GLU A 186 -16.07 6.85 27.89
CA GLU A 186 -17.51 7.02 28.10
C GLU A 186 -18.10 5.94 29.01
N THR A 187 -17.27 5.01 29.50
CA THR A 187 -17.65 4.00 30.52
C THR A 187 -17.50 4.50 31.95
N GLN A 188 -16.91 5.68 32.17
CA GLN A 188 -16.92 6.32 33.49
C GLN A 188 -18.38 6.57 33.91
N ASN A 189 -18.77 6.02 35.07
CA ASN A 189 -20.09 6.10 35.71
C ASN A 189 -21.17 5.10 35.23
N ILE A 190 -20.80 3.87 34.84
CA ILE A 190 -21.76 2.75 34.61
C ILE A 190 -22.51 2.29 35.90
N GLY A 191 -22.11 2.80 37.08
CA GLY A 191 -22.30 2.11 38.35
C GLY A 191 -23.43 2.56 39.31
N ILE A 192 -24.58 3.06 38.84
CA ILE A 192 -25.65 3.52 39.76
C ILE A 192 -27.05 2.97 39.50
N ASP A 193 -27.40 2.52 38.27
CA ASP A 193 -28.69 1.81 38.07
C ASP A 193 -28.52 0.30 38.17
N GLY A 194 -29.59 -0.38 38.58
CA GLY A 194 -29.64 -1.83 38.70
C GLY A 194 -29.35 -2.59 37.40
N ILE A 195 -28.83 -3.81 37.51
CA ILE A 195 -28.63 -4.69 36.35
C ILE A 195 -29.97 -5.11 35.74
N ARG A 196 -29.98 -5.34 34.43
CA ARG A 196 -31.09 -5.89 33.68
C ARG A 196 -30.63 -7.06 32.83
N VAL A 197 -31.42 -8.13 32.83
CA VAL A 197 -31.16 -9.34 32.03
C VAL A 197 -32.35 -9.60 31.13
N GLY A 198 -32.10 -9.71 29.83
CA GLY A 198 -33.11 -9.89 28.79
C GLY A 198 -33.89 -8.62 28.41
N ASN A 199 -33.28 -7.45 28.53
CA ASN A 199 -33.93 -6.15 28.29
C ASN A 199 -34.06 -5.80 26.79
N LYS A 200 -34.77 -4.71 26.48
CA LYS A 200 -34.80 -4.06 25.17
C LYS A 200 -33.82 -2.88 25.10
N LEU A 201 -33.24 -2.66 23.92
CA LEU A 201 -32.22 -1.63 23.71
C LEU A 201 -32.78 -0.19 23.73
N SER A 202 -33.94 0.02 23.11
CA SER A 202 -34.57 1.34 22.92
C SER A 202 -36.09 1.22 22.99
N SER A 203 -36.81 2.35 22.88
CA SER A 203 -38.28 2.37 22.86
C SER A 203 -38.88 1.51 21.73
N ASN A 204 -38.13 1.34 20.63
CA ASN A 204 -38.53 0.57 19.45
C ASN A 204 -37.85 -0.81 19.39
N GLY A 205 -37.06 -1.18 20.42
CA GLY A 205 -36.42 -2.49 20.53
C GLY A 205 -37.33 -3.54 21.16
N GLU A 206 -36.90 -4.79 21.08
CA GLU A 206 -37.63 -5.94 21.62
C GLU A 206 -36.90 -6.51 22.83
N PHE A 207 -37.63 -7.13 23.77
CA PHE A 207 -37.00 -7.88 24.84
C PHE A 207 -36.34 -9.15 24.30
N PHE A 208 -35.31 -9.62 25.01
CA PHE A 208 -34.58 -10.81 24.61
C PHE A 208 -35.51 -12.03 24.60
N GLU A 209 -35.48 -12.78 23.50
CA GLU A 209 -36.16 -14.06 23.39
C GLU A 209 -35.12 -15.14 23.06
N GLY A 210 -34.91 -16.05 24.01
CA GLY A 210 -33.86 -17.05 23.90
C GLY A 210 -33.49 -17.70 25.22
N ASP A 211 -32.53 -18.61 25.15
CA ASP A 211 -32.00 -19.32 26.30
C ASP A 211 -30.78 -18.61 26.90
N LEU A 212 -30.70 -18.60 28.22
CA LEU A 212 -29.58 -18.11 29.01
C LEU A 212 -29.18 -19.19 30.02
N ALA A 213 -27.91 -19.60 29.97
CA ALA A 213 -27.38 -20.65 30.84
C ALA A 213 -26.49 -20.10 31.96
N GLU A 214 -25.58 -19.17 31.63
CA GLU A 214 -24.62 -18.64 32.62
C GLU A 214 -24.20 -17.20 32.31
N ILE A 215 -24.05 -16.37 33.35
CA ILE A 215 -23.41 -15.04 33.30
C ILE A 215 -22.34 -14.97 34.40
N ARG A 216 -21.14 -14.49 34.06
CA ARG A 216 -20.09 -14.11 35.02
C ARG A 216 -19.65 -12.68 34.78
N ILE A 217 -19.42 -11.95 35.87
CA ILE A 217 -18.86 -10.60 35.86
C ILE A 217 -17.66 -10.57 36.81
N PHE A 218 -16.55 -10.05 36.34
CA PHE A 218 -15.36 -9.73 37.12
C PHE A 218 -15.21 -8.21 37.12
N ASP A 219 -14.93 -7.62 38.29
CA ASP A 219 -14.64 -6.19 38.47
C ASP A 219 -13.22 -5.81 38.04
N SER A 220 -12.58 -6.68 37.25
CA SER A 220 -11.25 -6.48 36.69
C SER A 220 -11.16 -7.06 35.28
N ALA A 221 -10.19 -6.55 34.51
CA ALA A 221 -9.84 -7.13 33.22
C ALA A 221 -9.00 -8.41 33.43
N LEU A 222 -9.54 -9.57 33.09
CA LEU A 222 -8.80 -10.84 33.19
C LEU A 222 -7.64 -10.85 32.18
N SER A 223 -6.50 -11.41 32.58
CA SER A 223 -5.41 -11.68 31.63
C SER A 223 -5.86 -12.70 30.58
N MET A 224 -5.20 -12.74 29.43
CA MET A 224 -5.55 -13.70 28.37
C MET A 224 -5.41 -15.17 28.82
N SER A 225 -4.48 -15.47 29.74
CA SER A 225 -4.35 -16.81 30.33
C SER A 225 -5.49 -17.14 31.30
N ASP A 226 -5.87 -16.20 32.15
CA ASP A 226 -6.94 -16.42 33.13
C ASP A 226 -8.30 -16.50 32.42
N LEU A 227 -8.51 -15.65 31.40
CA LEU A 227 -9.69 -15.71 30.55
C LEU A 227 -9.80 -17.04 29.80
N ALA A 228 -8.67 -17.58 29.32
CA ALA A 228 -8.64 -18.89 28.68
C ALA A 228 -9.06 -20.01 29.64
N GLU A 229 -8.57 -19.97 30.87
CA GLU A 229 -8.92 -20.94 31.92
C GLU A 229 -10.41 -20.85 32.31
N GLU A 230 -10.94 -19.64 32.42
CA GLU A 230 -12.35 -19.38 32.71
C GLU A 230 -13.28 -19.89 31.58
N LEU A 231 -12.94 -19.60 30.33
CA LEU A 231 -13.69 -20.09 29.17
C LEU A 231 -13.70 -21.62 29.11
N GLU A 232 -12.57 -22.28 29.35
CA GLU A 232 -12.50 -23.75 29.42
C GLU A 232 -13.30 -24.32 30.61
N THR A 233 -13.34 -23.61 31.74
CA THR A 233 -14.15 -23.99 32.89
C THR A 233 -15.65 -23.97 32.56
N VAL A 234 -16.15 -22.92 31.89
CA VAL A 234 -17.55 -22.85 31.45
C VAL A 234 -17.86 -23.92 30.40
N LYS A 235 -16.98 -24.14 29.40
CA LYS A 235 -17.14 -25.20 28.40
C LYS A 235 -17.27 -26.58 29.03
N LYS A 236 -16.34 -26.93 29.93
CA LYS A 236 -16.32 -28.24 30.61
C LYS A 236 -17.57 -28.45 31.45
N ARG A 237 -18.06 -27.41 32.13
CA ARG A 237 -19.25 -27.48 32.97
C ARG A 237 -20.52 -27.76 32.18
N TRP A 238 -20.73 -27.03 31.09
CA TRP A 238 -21.93 -27.15 30.25
C TRP A 238 -21.80 -28.19 29.13
N GLY A 239 -20.69 -28.95 29.10
CA GLY A 239 -20.48 -30.03 28.14
C GLY A 239 -20.39 -29.54 26.69
N LEU A 240 -19.83 -28.35 26.48
CA LEU A 240 -19.75 -27.70 25.18
C LEU A 240 -18.44 -28.08 24.46
N HIS A 241 -18.53 -28.29 23.14
CA HIS A 241 -17.38 -28.57 22.28
C HIS A 241 -17.28 -27.48 21.21
N PHE A 242 -16.41 -26.49 21.44
CA PHE A 242 -16.17 -25.38 20.52
C PHE A 242 -14.75 -25.39 19.96
N SER A 243 -14.54 -24.74 18.80
CA SER A 243 -13.29 -24.84 18.03
C SER A 243 -12.24 -23.76 18.33
N SER A 244 -12.54 -22.75 19.14
CA SER A 244 -11.73 -21.53 19.24
C SER A 244 -10.31 -21.74 19.81
N ARG A 245 -9.31 -21.24 19.06
CA ARG A 245 -7.97 -20.88 19.57
C ARG A 245 -8.03 -19.43 20.04
N ILE A 246 -7.53 -19.14 21.24
CA ILE A 246 -7.27 -17.77 21.72
C ILE A 246 -5.94 -17.30 21.09
N PRO A 247 -5.90 -16.25 20.26
CA PRO A 247 -4.66 -15.66 19.77
C PRO A 247 -3.92 -14.88 20.88
N GLU A 248 -2.59 -14.83 20.82
CA GLU A 248 -1.78 -13.91 21.64
C GLU A 248 -2.04 -12.46 21.20
N ILE A 249 -2.61 -11.62 22.08
CA ILE A 249 -2.84 -10.19 21.85
C ILE A 249 -1.84 -9.38 22.68
N THR A 250 -1.03 -8.55 22.04
CA THR A 250 -0.07 -7.64 22.70
C THR A 250 -0.76 -6.34 23.16
N PRO A 251 -0.54 -5.84 24.41
CA PRO A 251 -1.14 -4.60 24.90
C PRO A 251 -0.59 -3.34 24.21
N VAL A 252 -1.43 -2.31 24.05
CA VAL A 252 -1.07 -0.97 23.52
C VAL A 252 -0.93 0.03 24.68
N ASP A 253 0.19 0.77 24.73
CA ASP A 253 0.57 1.72 25.81
C ASP A 253 -0.18 3.10 25.70
N PRO A 254 -0.80 3.62 26.78
CA PRO A 254 -1.73 4.77 26.75
C PRO A 254 -1.13 6.17 27.00
N ALA A 255 -0.13 6.61 26.23
CA ALA A 255 0.51 7.92 26.44
C ALA A 255 0.61 8.85 25.21
N ALA A 256 -0.51 9.46 24.78
CA ALA A 256 -0.55 10.80 24.15
C ALA A 256 -2.01 11.34 24.05
N PRO A 257 -2.27 12.65 24.24
CA PRO A 257 -3.62 13.22 24.22
C PRO A 257 -4.06 13.62 22.80
N GLN A 258 -5.32 13.38 22.43
CA GLN A 258 -5.97 13.98 21.24
C GLN A 258 -7.49 14.23 21.49
N PRO A 259 -8.09 15.24 20.83
CA PRO A 259 -9.33 15.93 21.21
C PRO A 259 -10.62 15.21 20.77
N GLY A 260 -11.66 15.28 21.60
CA GLY A 260 -13.02 14.79 21.32
C GLY A 260 -13.89 15.83 20.61
N ASP A 261 -14.56 15.37 19.53
CA ASP A 261 -15.90 15.75 19.00
C ASP A 261 -16.10 15.45 17.48
N MET A 262 -15.37 14.50 16.88
CA MET A 262 -15.40 14.25 15.41
C MET A 262 -15.32 12.76 14.96
N GLY A 263 -15.96 11.85 15.67
CA GLY A 263 -15.76 10.39 15.54
C GLY A 263 -16.32 9.64 14.32
N LYS A 264 -16.55 10.27 13.16
CA LYS A 264 -16.84 9.57 11.88
C LYS A 264 -16.02 10.07 10.68
N LEU A 265 -15.00 10.90 10.91
CA LEU A 265 -14.05 11.24 9.87
C LEU A 265 -13.00 10.13 9.75
N ASN A 266 -12.76 9.66 8.53
CA ASN A 266 -11.56 8.87 8.23
C ASN A 266 -10.36 9.84 8.33
N LEU A 267 -9.72 9.93 9.50
CA LEU A 267 -8.77 10.99 9.87
C LEU A 267 -7.44 10.98 9.11
N GLN A 268 -7.20 9.98 8.26
CA GLN A 268 -6.13 9.95 7.26
C GLN A 268 -6.66 9.19 6.04
N PRO A 269 -7.26 9.86 5.05
CA PRO A 269 -7.71 9.17 3.84
C PRO A 269 -6.51 8.51 3.15
N THR A 270 -6.65 7.26 2.71
CA THR A 270 -5.58 6.58 1.94
C THR A 270 -5.30 7.34 0.64
N ALA A 271 -4.13 7.12 0.03
CA ALA A 271 -3.80 7.74 -1.25
C ALA A 271 -4.87 7.49 -2.34
N GLU A 272 -5.41 6.27 -2.40
CA GLU A 272 -6.50 5.90 -3.32
C GLU A 272 -7.81 6.65 -3.01
N GLN A 273 -8.12 6.86 -1.73
CA GLN A 273 -9.30 7.60 -1.31
C GLN A 273 -9.19 9.10 -1.61
N VAL A 274 -8.01 9.68 -1.42
CA VAL A 274 -7.68 11.05 -1.80
C VAL A 274 -7.80 11.22 -3.32
N GLU A 275 -7.22 10.30 -4.09
CA GLU A 275 -7.28 10.31 -5.54
C GLU A 275 -8.72 10.18 -6.06
N PHE A 276 -9.52 9.28 -5.47
CA PHE A 276 -10.93 9.15 -5.80
C PHE A 276 -11.70 10.46 -5.55
N PHE A 277 -11.46 11.11 -4.41
CA PHE A 277 -12.09 12.39 -4.11
C PHE A 277 -11.68 13.48 -5.12
N GLU A 278 -10.38 13.65 -5.37
CA GLU A 278 -9.85 14.70 -6.26
C GLU A 278 -10.30 14.49 -7.71
N ASN A 279 -10.35 13.24 -8.19
CA ASN A 279 -10.64 12.93 -9.59
C ASN A 279 -12.14 12.71 -9.88
N LYS A 280 -12.93 12.25 -8.91
CA LYS A 280 -14.34 11.84 -9.14
C LYS A 280 -15.37 12.69 -8.39
N VAL A 281 -15.00 13.32 -7.28
CA VAL A 281 -15.95 14.00 -6.39
C VAL A 281 -15.82 15.52 -6.49
N ARG A 282 -14.60 16.04 -6.34
CA ARG A 282 -14.34 17.49 -6.37
C ARG A 282 -14.81 18.16 -7.67
N PRO A 283 -14.63 17.58 -8.88
CA PRO A 283 -15.13 18.19 -10.11
C PRO A 283 -16.65 18.34 -10.10
N VAL A 284 -17.38 17.32 -9.62
CA VAL A 284 -18.85 17.34 -9.55
C VAL A 284 -19.33 18.46 -8.62
N LEU A 285 -18.74 18.56 -7.42
CA LEU A 285 -19.06 19.61 -6.45
C LEU A 285 -18.74 21.00 -7.00
N ALA A 286 -17.58 21.16 -7.66
CA ALA A 286 -17.15 22.44 -8.21
C ALA A 286 -18.06 22.92 -9.34
N ASP A 287 -18.37 22.04 -10.29
CA ASP A 287 -19.12 22.38 -11.51
C ASP A 287 -20.61 22.58 -11.26
N ASN A 288 -21.17 21.84 -10.30
CA ASN A 288 -22.62 21.81 -10.12
C ASN A 288 -23.10 22.45 -8.81
N CYS A 289 -22.27 22.50 -7.77
CA CYS A 289 -22.71 22.85 -6.42
C CYS A 289 -22.15 24.20 -5.90
N TYR A 290 -20.89 24.52 -6.16
CA TYR A 290 -20.22 25.69 -5.55
C TYR A 290 -20.78 27.04 -5.99
N ARG A 291 -21.44 27.13 -7.16
CA ARG A 291 -22.06 28.39 -7.60
C ARG A 291 -23.08 28.92 -6.60
N CYS A 292 -23.77 28.02 -5.89
CA CYS A 292 -24.80 28.37 -4.90
C CYS A 292 -24.40 28.01 -3.46
N HIS A 293 -23.42 27.12 -3.26
CA HIS A 293 -22.99 26.61 -1.95
C HIS A 293 -21.47 26.70 -1.73
N GLY A 294 -20.80 27.63 -2.41
CA GLY A 294 -19.36 27.89 -2.25
C GLY A 294 -19.05 29.03 -1.28
N ASP A 295 -17.84 29.56 -1.40
CA ASP A 295 -17.26 30.62 -0.58
C ASP A 295 -17.96 31.99 -0.69
N ASN A 296 -18.62 32.29 -1.80
CA ASN A 296 -19.31 33.56 -2.02
C ASN A 296 -20.59 33.72 -1.17
N GLU A 297 -20.54 34.53 -0.11
CA GLU A 297 -21.66 34.76 0.82
C GLU A 297 -22.91 35.35 0.15
N ASP A 298 -22.77 36.32 -0.75
CA ASP A 298 -23.90 36.99 -1.41
C ASP A 298 -24.72 36.05 -2.31
N LYS A 299 -24.10 34.97 -2.78
CA LYS A 299 -24.74 33.96 -3.63
C LYS A 299 -25.10 32.69 -2.87
N ARG A 300 -24.68 32.57 -1.61
CA ARG A 300 -24.85 31.36 -0.81
C ARG A 300 -26.32 31.12 -0.49
N LYS A 301 -26.80 29.91 -0.74
CA LYS A 301 -28.18 29.50 -0.46
C LYS A 301 -28.22 28.59 0.75
N ALA A 302 -29.23 28.79 1.60
CA ALA A 302 -29.55 27.99 2.78
C ALA A 302 -28.39 27.85 3.79
N GLY A 303 -27.50 28.86 3.89
CA GLY A 303 -26.35 28.84 4.80
C GLY A 303 -25.29 27.76 4.50
N LEU A 304 -25.52 26.89 3.51
CA LEU A 304 -24.74 25.67 3.29
C LEU A 304 -23.45 25.92 2.50
N ARG A 305 -22.34 25.33 3.00
CA ARG A 305 -21.03 25.28 2.36
C ARG A 305 -20.71 23.84 1.91
N LEU A 306 -20.43 23.64 0.63
CA LEU A 306 -20.06 22.34 0.05
C LEU A 306 -18.59 22.27 -0.40
N ASP A 307 -17.86 23.38 -0.31
CA ASP A 307 -16.45 23.54 -0.66
C ASP A 307 -15.47 23.22 0.48
N SER A 308 -16.00 22.92 1.67
CA SER A 308 -15.23 22.47 2.83
C SER A 308 -15.94 21.32 3.53
N LEU A 309 -15.18 20.34 4.04
CA LEU A 309 -15.76 19.24 4.80
C LEU A 309 -16.41 19.73 6.10
N ALA A 310 -15.78 20.67 6.80
CA ALA A 310 -16.35 21.30 7.98
C ALA A 310 -17.70 21.97 7.67
N GLY A 311 -17.83 22.67 6.54
CA GLY A 311 -19.08 23.26 6.08
C GLY A 311 -20.17 22.23 5.77
N MET A 312 -19.80 21.10 5.18
CA MET A 312 -20.73 20.00 4.88
C MET A 312 -21.22 19.27 6.14
N LEU A 313 -20.31 19.05 7.09
CA LEU A 313 -20.61 18.43 8.38
C LEU A 313 -21.46 19.34 9.26
N HIS A 314 -21.15 20.64 9.29
CA HIS A 314 -21.96 21.66 9.97
C HIS A 314 -23.36 21.75 9.35
N GLY A 315 -23.43 21.71 8.01
CA GLY A 315 -24.69 21.81 7.28
C GLY A 315 -25.18 23.23 7.09
N GLY A 316 -26.39 23.35 6.56
CA GLY A 316 -27.08 24.62 6.35
C GLY A 316 -28.31 24.77 7.23
N ASP A 317 -29.24 25.64 6.81
CA ASP A 317 -30.49 25.94 7.53
C ASP A 317 -31.38 24.69 7.77
N THR A 318 -31.13 23.60 7.02
CA THR A 318 -31.85 22.33 7.08
C THR A 318 -31.10 21.21 7.81
N GLY A 319 -29.96 21.53 8.43
CA GLY A 319 -29.12 20.58 9.17
C GLY A 319 -27.93 20.04 8.36
N SER A 320 -27.23 19.06 8.94
CA SER A 320 -25.99 18.50 8.38
C SER A 320 -26.20 17.96 6.97
N ALA A 321 -25.43 18.47 6.01
CA ALA A 321 -25.56 18.07 4.62
C ALA A 321 -24.95 16.68 4.36
N LEU A 322 -24.00 16.26 5.21
CA LEU A 322 -23.16 15.10 5.01
C LEU A 322 -22.99 14.32 6.31
N VAL A 323 -23.31 13.03 6.25
CA VAL A 323 -23.05 12.05 7.30
C VAL A 323 -22.02 11.06 6.76
N PRO A 324 -20.73 11.21 7.12
CA PRO A 324 -19.69 10.29 6.68
C PRO A 324 -20.03 8.82 6.98
N GLY A 325 -19.86 7.96 5.98
CA GLY A 325 -20.18 6.54 6.05
C GLY A 325 -21.65 6.21 5.83
N ASP A 326 -22.54 7.21 5.70
CA ASP A 326 -23.98 7.00 5.51
C ASP A 326 -24.53 7.90 4.39
N ALA A 327 -24.44 7.40 3.16
CA ALA A 327 -25.02 8.05 2.00
C ALA A 327 -26.56 8.15 2.09
N HIS A 328 -27.23 7.18 2.71
CA HIS A 328 -28.68 7.20 2.84
C HIS A 328 -29.14 8.25 3.88
N GLY A 329 -28.36 8.47 4.94
CA GLY A 329 -28.60 9.49 5.96
C GLY A 329 -28.27 10.92 5.52
N SER A 330 -27.34 11.08 4.57
CA SER A 330 -26.84 12.38 4.12
C SER A 330 -27.87 13.18 3.31
N LEU A 331 -28.23 14.39 3.78
CA LEU A 331 -29.19 15.26 3.10
C LEU A 331 -28.74 15.66 1.68
N MET A 332 -27.44 15.85 1.47
CA MET A 332 -26.89 16.16 0.14
C MET A 332 -27.19 15.03 -0.87
N VAL A 333 -27.01 13.77 -0.47
CA VAL A 333 -27.28 12.61 -1.34
C VAL A 333 -28.78 12.50 -1.65
N LYS A 334 -29.64 12.81 -0.68
CA LYS A 334 -31.10 12.87 -0.89
C LYS A 334 -31.47 13.97 -1.89
N ALA A 335 -30.93 15.18 -1.72
CA ALA A 335 -31.21 16.33 -2.57
C ALA A 335 -30.80 16.10 -4.04
N ILE A 336 -29.62 15.49 -4.28
CA ILE A 336 -29.15 15.18 -5.64
C ILE A 336 -29.87 14.00 -6.29
N SER A 337 -30.58 13.19 -5.50
CA SER A 337 -31.30 12.02 -6.02
C SER A 337 -32.61 12.37 -6.72
N TYR A 338 -33.16 13.57 -6.49
CA TYR A 338 -34.47 14.02 -7.00
C TYR A 338 -35.64 13.13 -6.56
N LYS A 339 -35.50 12.38 -5.47
CA LYS A 339 -36.60 11.57 -4.91
C LYS A 339 -37.64 12.40 -4.16
N ASP A 340 -37.30 13.64 -3.84
CA ASP A 340 -38.16 14.65 -3.24
C ASP A 340 -38.04 15.92 -4.09
N GLU A 341 -39.15 16.37 -4.68
CA GLU A 341 -39.18 17.49 -5.61
C GLU A 341 -38.93 18.84 -4.91
N ASP A 342 -39.27 18.95 -3.61
CA ASP A 342 -39.13 20.19 -2.84
C ASP A 342 -37.68 20.42 -2.35
N THR A 343 -36.85 19.38 -2.35
CA THR A 343 -35.43 19.43 -1.94
C THR A 343 -34.46 19.14 -3.08
N ALA A 344 -34.96 19.03 -4.31
CA ALA A 344 -34.19 18.67 -5.49
C ALA A 344 -33.11 19.70 -5.86
N MET A 345 -31.86 19.25 -5.94
CA MET A 345 -30.69 20.09 -6.28
C MET A 345 -29.76 19.35 -7.27
N PRO A 346 -29.15 20.02 -8.27
CA PRO A 346 -29.23 21.45 -8.58
C PRO A 346 -30.53 21.84 -9.31
N PRO A 347 -31.22 22.92 -8.95
CA PRO A 347 -32.63 23.17 -9.28
C PRO A 347 -32.95 23.30 -10.79
N LYS A 348 -31.94 23.46 -11.65
CA LYS A 348 -32.13 23.58 -13.10
C LYS A 348 -32.04 22.25 -13.83
N GLN A 349 -31.23 21.31 -13.35
CA GLN A 349 -30.95 20.06 -14.05
C GLN A 349 -30.37 19.03 -13.08
N LYS A 350 -30.93 17.82 -13.12
CA LYS A 350 -30.43 16.67 -12.35
C LYS A 350 -29.02 16.31 -12.81
N LEU A 351 -28.15 15.95 -11.86
CA LEU A 351 -26.82 15.42 -12.13
C LEU A 351 -26.90 14.12 -12.93
N GLN A 352 -25.83 13.78 -13.66
CA GLN A 352 -25.74 12.48 -14.33
C GLN A 352 -25.69 11.36 -13.28
N ASP A 353 -26.24 10.19 -13.59
CA ASP A 353 -26.31 9.07 -12.64
C ASP A 353 -24.91 8.63 -12.16
N GLN A 354 -23.89 8.76 -13.01
CA GLN A 354 -22.49 8.49 -12.66
C GLN A 354 -21.95 9.46 -11.59
N ASP A 355 -22.36 10.72 -11.62
CA ASP A 355 -21.91 11.75 -10.68
C ASP A 355 -22.59 11.58 -9.33
N ILE A 356 -23.88 11.20 -9.34
CA ILE A 356 -24.63 10.83 -8.12
C ILE A 356 -24.02 9.59 -7.48
N ALA A 357 -23.65 8.59 -8.28
CA ALA A 357 -22.98 7.38 -7.80
C ALA A 357 -21.60 7.69 -7.22
N ALA A 358 -20.82 8.58 -7.86
CA ALA A 358 -19.52 9.01 -7.35
C ALA A 358 -19.64 9.75 -6.00
N LEU A 359 -20.59 10.67 -5.88
CA LEU A 359 -20.87 11.38 -4.62
C LEU A 359 -21.36 10.42 -3.52
N SER A 360 -22.28 9.51 -3.83
CA SER A 360 -22.79 8.52 -2.86
C SER A 360 -21.70 7.58 -2.37
N LYS A 361 -20.90 7.02 -3.30
CA LYS A 361 -19.76 6.16 -2.97
C LYS A 361 -18.73 6.89 -2.13
N TRP A 362 -18.46 8.17 -2.41
CA TRP A 362 -17.59 8.99 -1.58
C TRP A 362 -18.10 9.13 -0.14
N VAL A 363 -19.40 9.39 0.04
CA VAL A 363 -20.01 9.45 1.37
C VAL A 363 -19.88 8.09 2.07
N GLU A 364 -20.19 6.99 1.39
CA GLU A 364 -20.05 5.62 1.92
C GLU A 364 -18.62 5.29 2.37
N MET A 365 -17.61 5.83 1.66
CA MET A 365 -16.19 5.69 2.01
C MET A 365 -15.77 6.49 3.26
N GLY A 366 -16.72 7.12 3.96
CA GLY A 366 -16.43 8.00 5.10
C GLY A 366 -16.14 9.44 4.69
N ALA A 367 -16.60 9.85 3.52
CA ALA A 367 -16.35 11.17 2.93
C ALA A 367 -14.88 11.60 3.01
N PRO A 368 -13.92 10.78 2.52
CA PRO A 368 -12.50 11.08 2.61
C PRO A 368 -12.21 12.45 1.98
N TRP A 369 -11.67 13.36 2.77
CA TRP A 369 -11.35 14.72 2.37
C TRP A 369 -9.86 14.93 2.58
N PRO A 370 -9.09 15.23 1.52
CA PRO A 370 -7.63 15.31 1.62
C PRO A 370 -7.22 16.27 2.74
N GLY A 371 -6.26 15.89 3.58
CA GLY A 371 -5.73 16.61 4.77
C GLY A 371 -6.71 17.40 5.63
N PHE A 372 -7.75 16.70 6.09
CA PHE A 372 -8.48 17.15 7.26
C PHE A 372 -7.60 17.05 8.52
N ASP A 373 -7.29 18.19 9.15
CA ASP A 373 -6.73 18.25 10.51
C ASP A 373 -7.86 18.58 11.50
N PRO A 374 -8.16 17.72 12.49
CA PRO A 374 -9.11 18.04 13.54
C PRO A 374 -8.76 19.33 14.33
N GLY A 375 -7.48 19.74 14.36
CA GLY A 375 -7.05 21.02 14.92
C GLY A 375 -7.48 22.26 14.13
N SER A 376 -7.83 22.10 12.84
CA SER A 376 -8.26 23.21 11.98
C SER A 376 -9.68 23.73 12.27
N LEU A 377 -10.45 23.02 13.11
CA LEU A 377 -11.76 23.50 13.58
C LEU A 377 -11.69 24.82 14.37
N THR A 378 -10.50 25.21 14.83
CA THR A 378 -10.30 26.45 15.61
C THR A 378 -9.54 27.55 14.86
N GLN A 379 -8.97 27.26 13.69
CA GLN A 379 -8.35 28.27 12.82
C GLN A 379 -9.22 28.53 11.59
N SER A 380 -10.31 29.23 11.88
CA SER A 380 -10.94 30.27 11.07
C SER A 380 -10.89 30.15 9.55
N ALA A 381 -12.10 29.97 9.00
CA ALA A 381 -12.53 30.29 7.64
C ALA A 381 -12.38 31.79 7.27
N THR A 382 -11.28 32.46 7.63
CA THR A 382 -11.09 33.91 7.42
C THR A 382 -9.78 34.32 6.74
N LYS A 383 -8.93 33.39 6.29
CA LYS A 383 -7.59 33.73 5.75
C LYS A 383 -7.27 33.19 4.34
N GLU A 384 -8.26 32.96 3.49
CA GLU A 384 -7.99 32.56 2.09
C GLU A 384 -7.50 33.71 1.18
N ASN A 385 -7.42 34.95 1.69
CA ASN A 385 -6.95 36.12 0.93
C ASN A 385 -5.64 36.76 1.47
N GLU A 386 -4.97 36.16 2.46
CA GLU A 386 -3.61 36.59 2.82
C GLU A 386 -2.58 35.83 1.96
N PRO A 387 -1.56 36.50 1.39
CA PRO A 387 -0.51 35.80 0.66
C PRO A 387 0.14 34.78 1.59
N TYR A 388 0.11 33.51 1.20
CA TYR A 388 0.82 32.45 1.89
C TYR A 388 2.29 32.86 2.15
N ASP A 389 2.80 32.69 3.37
CA ASP A 389 4.19 33.04 3.69
C ASP A 389 5.13 31.89 3.30
N TRP A 390 5.50 31.87 2.03
CA TRP A 390 6.40 30.89 1.42
C TRP A 390 7.78 30.84 2.08
N ASP A 391 8.27 32.00 2.54
CA ASP A 391 9.55 32.08 3.20
C ASP A 391 9.50 31.45 4.58
N LEU A 392 8.41 31.67 5.30
CA LEU A 392 8.16 30.99 6.57
C LEU A 392 8.04 29.47 6.35
N PHE A 393 7.25 29.01 5.38
CA PHE A 393 7.10 27.57 5.13
C PHE A 393 8.43 26.91 4.73
N ARG A 394 9.22 27.53 3.83
CA ARG A 394 10.56 27.04 3.48
C ARG A 394 11.48 26.95 4.70
N LYS A 395 11.37 27.90 5.63
CA LYS A 395 12.16 27.90 6.88
C LYS A 395 11.65 26.88 7.88
N GLU A 396 10.36 26.52 7.87
CA GLU A 396 9.75 25.66 8.88
C GLU A 396 9.65 24.19 8.47
N HIS A 397 9.31 23.88 7.21
CA HIS A 397 9.12 22.52 6.75
C HIS A 397 10.46 21.82 6.49
N TRP A 398 10.65 20.61 7.04
CA TRP A 398 11.95 19.93 7.07
C TRP A 398 12.57 19.70 5.68
N SER A 399 11.75 19.38 4.68
CA SER A 399 12.19 19.01 3.33
C SER A 399 12.54 20.20 2.43
N PHE A 400 12.02 21.40 2.73
CA PHE A 400 12.24 22.61 1.93
C PHE A 400 13.34 23.51 2.48
N ARG A 401 13.83 23.21 3.70
CA ARG A 401 15.04 23.84 4.23
C ARG A 401 16.26 23.40 3.40
N PRO A 402 17.27 24.28 3.22
CA PRO A 402 18.55 23.89 2.64
C PRO A 402 19.12 22.63 3.28
N ILE A 403 19.79 21.80 2.47
CA ILE A 403 20.46 20.58 2.96
C ILE A 403 21.58 20.99 3.93
N GLN A 404 21.60 20.38 5.11
CA GLN A 404 22.60 20.65 6.12
C GLN A 404 23.83 19.72 5.96
N ASP A 405 24.97 20.18 6.50
CA ASP A 405 26.15 19.35 6.74
C ASP A 405 26.28 19.12 8.26
N PRO A 406 25.46 18.21 8.85
CA PRO A 406 25.39 18.07 10.29
C PRO A 406 26.68 17.50 10.85
N LYS A 407 27.09 18.00 12.02
CA LYS A 407 28.19 17.40 12.78
C LYS A 407 27.82 15.98 13.19
N LEU A 408 28.81 15.08 13.14
CA LEU A 408 28.63 13.70 13.57
C LEU A 408 28.25 13.66 15.06
N PRO A 409 27.19 12.93 15.45
CA PRO A 409 26.80 12.78 16.84
C PRO A 409 27.91 12.12 17.69
N GLY A 410 28.00 12.55 18.95
CA GLY A 410 28.72 11.79 19.97
C GLY A 410 27.92 10.55 20.36
N VAL A 411 28.61 9.43 20.52
CA VAL A 411 28.03 8.12 20.87
C VAL A 411 28.84 7.51 22.02
N LYS A 412 28.21 6.64 22.81
CA LYS A 412 28.84 5.96 23.95
C LYS A 412 29.65 4.75 23.47
N ASP A 413 29.09 3.94 22.58
CA ASP A 413 29.75 2.75 22.01
C ASP A 413 30.48 3.10 20.71
N SER A 414 31.63 3.77 20.83
CA SER A 414 32.43 4.17 19.67
C SER A 414 33.05 2.98 18.92
N ASP A 415 33.18 1.83 19.57
CA ASP A 415 33.84 0.65 19.01
C ASP A 415 32.94 -0.09 18.00
N TRP A 416 31.61 0.06 18.14
CA TRP A 416 30.64 -0.45 17.17
C TRP A 416 30.65 0.31 15.83
N VAL A 417 31.08 1.57 15.84
CA VAL A 417 31.01 2.48 14.68
C VAL A 417 32.05 2.11 13.62
N GLN A 418 31.60 1.75 12.41
CA GLN A 418 32.48 1.51 11.26
C GLN A 418 32.62 2.77 10.40
N ASN A 419 31.54 3.54 10.25
CA ASN A 419 31.58 4.80 9.52
C ASN A 419 30.59 5.86 10.08
N ALA A 420 30.47 6.99 9.39
CA ALA A 420 29.66 8.11 9.85
C ALA A 420 28.15 7.80 9.95
N ILE A 421 27.61 6.90 9.12
CA ILE A 421 26.18 6.50 9.18
C ILE A 421 25.87 5.92 10.56
N ASP A 422 26.76 5.06 11.05
CA ASP A 422 26.59 4.35 12.32
C ASP A 422 26.46 5.32 13.50
N ARG A 423 27.10 6.49 13.46
CA ARG A 423 26.98 7.49 14.53
C ARG A 423 25.57 8.08 14.63
N PHE A 424 24.90 8.30 13.51
CA PHE A 424 23.53 8.83 13.52
C PHE A 424 22.52 7.80 14.01
N ILE A 425 22.70 6.55 13.61
CA ILE A 425 21.86 5.42 14.02
C ILE A 425 22.08 5.10 15.50
N LEU A 426 23.34 4.89 15.90
CA LEU A 426 23.69 4.55 17.26
C LEU A 426 23.27 5.62 18.26
N ALA A 427 23.42 6.91 17.94
CA ALA A 427 22.97 7.98 18.81
C ALA A 427 21.45 7.90 19.12
N ARG A 428 20.63 7.47 18.15
CA ARG A 428 19.17 7.31 18.33
C ARG A 428 18.85 6.04 19.11
N ILE A 429 19.56 4.94 18.83
CA ILE A 429 19.44 3.67 19.57
C ILE A 429 19.81 3.87 21.05
N GLU A 430 20.94 4.52 21.33
CA GLU A 430 21.42 4.81 22.69
C GLU A 430 20.47 5.73 23.46
N LEU A 431 19.92 6.75 22.78
CA LEU A 431 18.93 7.66 23.38
C LEU A 431 17.66 6.92 23.79
N ALA A 432 17.25 5.90 23.03
CA ALA A 432 16.10 5.06 23.32
C ALA A 432 16.39 3.95 24.35
N GLY A 433 17.63 3.83 24.85
CA GLY A 433 18.00 2.75 25.79
C GLY A 433 17.86 1.35 25.16
N VAL A 434 18.14 1.26 23.86
CA VAL A 434 18.23 0.00 23.09
C VAL A 434 19.70 -0.21 22.73
N THR A 435 20.07 -1.45 22.40
CA THR A 435 21.41 -1.78 21.87
C THR A 435 21.29 -2.29 20.43
N PRO A 436 22.25 -1.99 19.54
CA PRO A 436 22.26 -2.57 18.20
C PRO A 436 22.46 -4.09 18.29
N ASN A 437 22.07 -4.81 17.25
CA ASN A 437 22.35 -6.23 17.11
C ASN A 437 23.82 -6.50 16.74
N GLU A 438 24.29 -7.71 17.03
CA GLU A 438 25.60 -8.16 16.54
C GLU A 438 25.69 -8.13 15.01
N PRO A 439 26.90 -7.95 14.44
CA PRO A 439 27.13 -8.13 13.01
C PRO A 439 26.64 -9.51 12.52
N ALA A 440 26.12 -9.55 11.30
CA ALA A 440 25.73 -10.80 10.67
C ALA A 440 26.96 -11.67 10.37
N GLU A 441 26.76 -12.99 10.38
CA GLU A 441 27.81 -13.93 9.99
C GLU A 441 28.30 -13.67 8.56
N LYS A 442 29.60 -13.90 8.28
CA LYS A 442 30.20 -13.69 6.95
C LYS A 442 29.38 -14.32 5.81
N ARG A 443 28.81 -15.52 6.02
CA ARG A 443 27.96 -16.23 5.04
C ARG A 443 26.68 -15.46 4.70
N ILE A 444 26.07 -14.83 5.70
CA ILE A 444 24.88 -13.97 5.52
C ILE A 444 25.30 -12.69 4.79
N LEU A 445 26.39 -12.05 5.22
CA LEU A 445 26.88 -10.79 4.63
C LEU A 445 27.18 -10.93 3.14
N ILE A 446 27.94 -11.96 2.72
CA ILE A 446 28.25 -12.14 1.30
C ILE A 446 26.99 -12.44 0.49
N ARG A 447 26.10 -13.31 0.98
CA ARG A 447 24.85 -13.63 0.30
C ARG A 447 23.98 -12.37 0.14
N ARG A 448 23.88 -11.56 1.19
CA ARG A 448 23.15 -10.31 1.21
C ARG A 448 23.70 -9.31 0.19
N ALA A 449 25.02 -9.09 0.19
CA ALA A 449 25.68 -8.16 -0.72
C ALA A 449 25.48 -8.55 -2.20
N TYR A 450 25.60 -9.83 -2.52
CA TYR A 450 25.39 -10.35 -3.87
C TYR A 450 23.95 -10.17 -4.36
N LEU A 451 22.96 -10.49 -3.53
CA LEU A 451 21.55 -10.31 -3.88
C LEU A 451 21.14 -8.84 -3.94
N ASP A 452 21.65 -7.99 -3.05
CA ASP A 452 21.34 -6.56 -3.05
C ASP A 452 21.99 -5.80 -4.21
N LEU A 453 23.29 -6.05 -4.49
CA LEU A 453 24.02 -5.27 -5.49
C LEU A 453 23.82 -5.77 -6.92
N ILE A 454 23.75 -7.08 -7.14
CA ILE A 454 23.68 -7.66 -8.50
C ILE A 454 22.46 -8.54 -8.74
N GLY A 455 21.67 -8.85 -7.70
CA GLY A 455 20.44 -9.65 -7.83
C GLY A 455 20.69 -11.11 -8.16
N LEU A 456 21.88 -11.65 -7.85
CA LEU A 456 22.27 -13.04 -8.09
C LEU A 456 22.96 -13.59 -6.83
N PRO A 457 22.76 -14.87 -6.46
CA PRO A 457 23.43 -15.45 -5.30
C PRO A 457 24.93 -15.68 -5.58
N PRO A 458 25.78 -15.66 -4.54
CA PRO A 458 27.19 -16.00 -4.69
C PRO A 458 27.36 -17.50 -4.98
N THR A 459 28.39 -17.85 -5.74
CA THR A 459 28.79 -19.25 -5.91
C THR A 459 29.47 -19.78 -4.63
N PRO A 460 29.46 -21.11 -4.38
CA PRO A 460 30.19 -21.69 -3.24
C PRO A 460 31.66 -21.27 -3.17
N ALA A 461 32.36 -21.25 -4.31
CA ALA A 461 33.76 -20.81 -4.38
C ALA A 461 33.96 -19.34 -3.96
N GLN A 462 33.03 -18.45 -4.32
CA GLN A 462 33.07 -17.04 -3.89
C GLN A 462 32.82 -16.92 -2.38
N VAL A 463 31.91 -17.72 -1.83
CA VAL A 463 31.67 -17.80 -0.39
C VAL A 463 32.93 -18.26 0.34
N ASP A 464 33.54 -19.37 -0.09
CA ASP A 464 34.74 -19.91 0.55
C ASP A 464 35.93 -18.94 0.48
N THR A 465 36.12 -18.27 -0.67
CA THR A 465 37.15 -17.25 -0.84
C THR A 465 36.99 -16.13 0.20
N PHE A 466 35.78 -15.61 0.40
CA PHE A 466 35.53 -14.55 1.38
C PHE A 466 35.65 -15.03 2.83
N LEU A 467 35.27 -16.29 3.11
CA LEU A 467 35.41 -16.86 4.45
C LEU A 467 36.87 -16.99 4.87
N GLN A 468 37.73 -17.40 3.94
CA GLN A 468 39.17 -17.55 4.13
C GLN A 468 39.94 -16.22 4.12
N ASP A 469 39.34 -15.14 3.62
CA ASP A 469 39.95 -13.82 3.62
C ASP A 469 39.85 -13.17 5.01
N GLU A 470 40.98 -13.14 5.72
CA GLU A 470 41.10 -12.56 7.06
C GLU A 470 41.51 -11.08 7.05
N ARG A 471 41.67 -10.46 5.88
CA ARG A 471 42.03 -9.04 5.81
C ARG A 471 40.93 -8.17 6.40
N PRO A 472 41.26 -7.08 7.11
CA PRO A 472 40.26 -6.16 7.67
C PRO A 472 39.33 -5.53 6.61
N ASP A 473 39.80 -5.41 5.36
CA ASP A 473 39.05 -4.86 4.23
C ASP A 473 38.43 -5.93 3.31
N ALA A 474 38.42 -7.20 3.71
CA ALA A 474 37.92 -8.31 2.89
C ALA A 474 36.47 -8.07 2.39
N PHE A 475 35.59 -7.57 3.27
CA PHE A 475 34.20 -7.29 2.87
C PHE A 475 34.12 -6.08 1.93
N ALA A 476 34.97 -5.06 2.11
CA ALA A 476 35.06 -3.94 1.19
C ALA A 476 35.51 -4.37 -0.21
N ALA A 477 36.46 -5.30 -0.30
CA ALA A 477 36.87 -5.87 -1.59
C ALA A 477 35.72 -6.60 -2.31
N VAL A 478 34.88 -7.34 -1.57
CA VAL A 478 33.66 -7.98 -2.13
C VAL A 478 32.68 -6.92 -2.64
N VAL A 479 32.40 -5.87 -1.85
CA VAL A 479 31.51 -4.78 -2.25
C VAL A 479 32.04 -4.09 -3.51
N ASP A 480 33.34 -3.80 -3.57
CA ASP A 480 33.98 -3.14 -4.71
C ASP A 480 33.92 -4.00 -5.99
N GLU A 481 34.13 -5.32 -5.87
CA GLU A 481 33.96 -6.27 -6.98
C GLU A 481 32.52 -6.24 -7.51
N LEU A 482 31.53 -6.27 -6.62
CA LEU A 482 30.12 -6.28 -6.98
C LEU A 482 29.65 -4.95 -7.60
N LEU A 483 30.14 -3.81 -7.10
CA LEU A 483 29.87 -2.50 -7.70
C LEU A 483 30.53 -2.35 -9.07
N ALA A 484 31.67 -3.00 -9.31
CA ALA A 484 32.33 -3.04 -10.62
C ALA A 484 31.66 -4.01 -11.61
N SER A 485 30.82 -4.93 -11.13
CA SER A 485 30.11 -5.90 -11.96
C SER A 485 29.14 -5.23 -12.94
N LYS A 486 29.09 -5.72 -14.18
CA LYS A 486 28.10 -5.29 -15.17
C LYS A 486 26.65 -5.66 -14.79
N HIS A 487 26.48 -6.59 -13.84
CA HIS A 487 25.17 -6.99 -13.32
C HIS A 487 24.62 -6.01 -12.28
N TYR A 488 25.44 -5.08 -11.78
CA TYR A 488 24.99 -3.99 -10.90
C TYR A 488 23.90 -3.16 -11.59
N GLY A 489 24.17 -2.67 -12.80
CA GLY A 489 23.23 -1.85 -13.56
C GLY A 489 21.93 -2.57 -13.87
N GLU A 490 21.95 -3.89 -14.09
CA GLU A 490 20.72 -4.67 -14.30
C GLU A 490 19.87 -4.75 -13.02
N ARG A 491 20.49 -4.94 -11.85
CA ARG A 491 19.78 -4.95 -10.57
C ARG A 491 19.21 -3.56 -10.24
N TRP A 492 20.04 -2.53 -10.37
CA TRP A 492 19.71 -1.17 -9.98
C TRP A 492 18.77 -0.47 -10.97
N ALA A 493 18.82 -0.82 -12.26
CA ALA A 493 17.87 -0.31 -13.24
C ALA A 493 16.43 -0.69 -12.87
N ARG A 494 16.19 -1.88 -12.30
CA ARG A 494 14.84 -2.31 -11.93
C ARG A 494 14.19 -1.35 -10.92
N HIS A 495 14.95 -0.91 -9.92
CA HIS A 495 14.49 0.09 -8.96
C HIS A 495 14.08 1.40 -9.64
N TRP A 496 14.89 1.87 -10.59
CA TRP A 496 14.56 3.09 -11.34
C TRP A 496 13.36 2.91 -12.27
N LEU A 497 13.26 1.76 -12.94
CA LEU A 497 12.20 1.48 -13.91
C LEU A 497 10.80 1.37 -13.28
N ASP A 498 10.71 1.07 -11.97
CA ASP A 498 9.46 1.16 -11.21
C ASP A 498 9.02 2.63 -11.04
N VAL A 499 9.97 3.50 -10.72
CA VAL A 499 9.72 4.96 -10.61
C VAL A 499 9.38 5.55 -11.97
N ALA A 500 10.12 5.13 -13.00
CA ALA A 500 9.94 5.51 -14.40
C ALA A 500 8.79 4.77 -15.08
N ARG A 501 8.02 3.93 -14.35
CA ARG A 501 6.77 3.27 -14.82
C ARG A 501 6.92 2.65 -16.21
N TYR A 502 8.07 2.01 -16.39
CA TYR A 502 8.51 1.42 -17.65
C TYR A 502 7.55 0.32 -18.10
N SER A 503 7.16 0.35 -19.37
CA SER A 503 6.52 -0.78 -20.05
C SER A 503 7.02 -0.90 -21.48
N ASP A 504 6.88 -2.10 -22.06
CA ASP A 504 7.18 -2.39 -23.47
C ASP A 504 5.96 -2.10 -24.39
N GLY A 505 4.97 -1.35 -23.87
CA GLY A 505 3.66 -1.09 -24.51
C GLY A 505 2.57 -2.10 -24.11
N LEU A 506 1.44 -2.10 -24.81
CA LEU A 506 0.20 -2.85 -24.52
C LEU A 506 -0.56 -2.39 -23.25
N GLY A 507 -1.90 -2.35 -23.29
CA GLY A 507 -2.72 -2.09 -22.10
C GLY A 507 -2.85 -0.61 -21.71
N GLY A 508 -2.78 0.31 -22.67
CA GLY A 508 -2.93 1.76 -22.45
C GLY A 508 -4.39 2.24 -22.41
N PHE A 509 -4.58 3.54 -22.13
CA PHE A 509 -5.88 4.21 -22.06
C PHE A 509 -6.53 4.41 -23.44
N GLY A 510 -7.00 3.31 -24.05
CA GLY A 510 -7.62 3.30 -25.38
C GLY A 510 -6.71 2.85 -26.53
N ASN A 511 -5.46 2.48 -26.24
CA ASN A 511 -4.51 1.96 -27.23
C ASN A 511 -3.76 0.73 -26.66
N ASP A 512 -3.98 -0.42 -27.28
CA ASP A 512 -3.35 -1.70 -26.95
C ASP A 512 -2.14 -2.03 -27.84
N ALA A 513 -1.56 -1.05 -28.53
CA ALA A 513 -0.38 -1.26 -29.37
C ALA A 513 0.89 -1.53 -28.54
N LYS A 514 1.74 -2.44 -29.04
CA LYS A 514 3.12 -2.60 -28.54
C LYS A 514 3.92 -1.33 -28.83
N LEU A 515 4.87 -1.02 -27.95
CA LEU A 515 5.82 0.07 -28.16
C LEU A 515 7.16 -0.56 -28.60
N PRO A 516 7.38 -0.80 -29.91
CA PRO A 516 8.55 -1.52 -30.39
C PRO A 516 9.83 -0.80 -29.96
N HIS A 517 10.86 -1.54 -29.52
CA HIS A 517 12.14 -0.98 -29.08
C HIS A 517 12.11 -0.12 -27.79
N ALA A 518 11.03 -0.13 -27.00
CA ALA A 518 10.99 0.51 -25.67
C ALA A 518 12.17 0.08 -24.77
N TRP A 519 12.59 -1.18 -24.89
CA TRP A 519 13.74 -1.77 -24.20
C TRP A 519 15.07 -1.02 -24.38
N ARG A 520 15.21 -0.17 -25.39
CA ARG A 520 16.41 0.66 -25.56
C ARG A 520 16.58 1.67 -24.43
N TYR A 521 15.48 2.21 -23.90
CA TYR A 521 15.53 3.06 -22.71
C TYR A 521 15.93 2.26 -21.46
N ARG A 522 15.39 1.04 -21.28
CA ARG A 522 15.80 0.13 -20.20
C ARG A 522 17.31 -0.14 -20.26
N ASP A 523 17.84 -0.48 -21.44
CA ASP A 523 19.27 -0.75 -21.63
C ASP A 523 20.13 0.49 -21.42
N TRP A 524 19.61 1.68 -21.77
CA TRP A 524 20.26 2.95 -21.46
C TRP A 524 20.39 3.17 -19.94
N VAL A 525 19.32 2.93 -19.17
CA VAL A 525 19.35 3.02 -17.69
C VAL A 525 20.39 2.07 -17.11
N VAL A 526 20.41 0.80 -17.59
CA VAL A 526 21.42 -0.19 -17.17
C VAL A 526 22.84 0.29 -17.45
N LYS A 527 23.07 0.85 -18.64
CA LYS A 527 24.38 1.37 -19.04
C LYS A 527 24.80 2.55 -18.16
N ALA A 528 23.93 3.54 -17.96
CA ALA A 528 24.22 4.74 -17.17
C ALA A 528 24.62 4.38 -15.72
N LEU A 529 23.86 3.48 -15.09
CA LEU A 529 24.16 3.01 -13.72
C LEU A 529 25.46 2.20 -13.65
N ASN A 530 25.74 1.36 -14.65
CA ASN A 530 27.00 0.61 -14.71
C ASN A 530 28.21 1.52 -14.90
N GLN A 531 28.06 2.61 -15.64
CA GLN A 531 29.10 3.63 -15.83
C GLN A 531 29.26 4.55 -14.62
N ASP A 532 28.41 4.40 -13.60
CA ASP A 532 28.33 5.28 -12.43
C ASP A 532 28.18 6.75 -12.83
N MET A 533 27.33 7.00 -13.83
CA MET A 533 26.92 8.35 -14.21
C MET A 533 26.38 9.06 -12.96
N GLY A 534 26.90 10.27 -12.69
CA GLY A 534 26.40 11.12 -11.61
C GLY A 534 24.89 11.24 -11.70
N TYR A 535 24.19 11.07 -10.58
CA TYR A 535 22.72 11.08 -10.57
C TYR A 535 22.15 12.42 -11.05
N ASP A 536 22.86 13.53 -10.85
CA ASP A 536 22.53 14.83 -11.45
C ASP A 536 22.53 14.78 -12.99
N GLU A 537 23.60 14.27 -13.61
CA GLU A 537 23.68 14.10 -15.06
C GLU A 537 22.66 13.09 -15.59
N PHE A 538 22.41 12.02 -14.83
CA PHE A 538 21.35 11.06 -15.12
C PHE A 538 19.98 11.75 -15.16
N VAL A 539 19.65 12.57 -14.16
CA VAL A 539 18.39 13.34 -14.10
C VAL A 539 18.31 14.35 -15.26
N LYS A 540 19.38 15.09 -15.53
CA LYS A 540 19.39 16.07 -16.64
C LYS A 540 19.10 15.41 -17.98
N ARG A 541 19.72 14.26 -18.26
CA ARG A 541 19.50 13.51 -19.52
C ARG A 541 18.08 12.95 -19.62
N GLN A 542 17.49 12.50 -18.53
CA GLN A 542 16.10 12.02 -18.51
C GLN A 542 15.11 13.13 -18.92
N ILE A 543 15.39 14.38 -18.53
CA ILE A 543 14.55 15.55 -18.81
C ILE A 543 14.83 16.15 -20.19
N ALA A 544 16.11 16.33 -20.53
CA ALA A 544 16.54 17.18 -21.63
C ALA A 544 17.62 16.55 -22.52
N GLY A 545 17.82 15.23 -22.47
CA GLY A 545 18.94 14.55 -23.13
C GLY A 545 19.10 14.84 -24.62
N ASP A 546 18.02 15.11 -25.35
CA ASP A 546 18.05 15.48 -26.77
C ASP A 546 18.51 16.92 -27.05
N VAL A 547 18.50 17.80 -26.04
CA VAL A 547 18.81 19.23 -26.14
C VAL A 547 19.91 19.69 -25.17
N LEU A 548 20.71 18.76 -24.63
CA LEU A 548 21.92 19.11 -23.90
C LEU A 548 23.04 19.54 -24.86
N ASP A 549 23.79 20.57 -24.50
CA ASP A 549 24.86 21.12 -25.32
C ASP A 549 26.04 20.12 -25.44
N GLY A 550 26.46 19.80 -26.67
CA GLY A 550 27.71 19.08 -26.96
C GLY A 550 27.75 17.58 -26.65
N ASP A 551 26.77 17.03 -25.94
CA ASP A 551 26.69 15.60 -25.56
C ASP A 551 25.25 15.08 -25.51
N ALA A 552 24.54 15.26 -26.62
CA ALA A 552 23.15 14.83 -26.77
C ALA A 552 23.01 13.32 -26.55
N ASP A 553 22.04 12.94 -25.73
CA ASP A 553 21.68 11.57 -25.40
C ASP A 553 20.15 11.38 -25.45
N PRO A 554 19.54 11.42 -26.66
CA PRO A 554 18.09 11.45 -26.81
C PRO A 554 17.39 10.22 -26.19
N ILE A 555 18.05 9.07 -26.15
CA ILE A 555 17.50 7.81 -25.62
C ILE A 555 17.10 7.97 -24.14
N ALA A 556 17.82 8.80 -23.38
CA ALA A 556 17.53 9.09 -21.98
C ALA A 556 16.13 9.67 -21.76
N THR A 557 15.62 10.46 -22.72
CA THR A 557 14.27 11.03 -22.67
C THR A 557 13.15 9.98 -22.77
N GLY A 558 13.53 8.72 -22.97
CA GLY A 558 12.70 7.54 -22.79
C GLY A 558 11.90 7.55 -21.49
N PHE A 559 12.38 8.20 -20.41
CA PHE A 559 11.62 8.44 -19.18
C PHE A 559 10.17 8.87 -19.41
N PHE A 560 10.00 9.82 -20.34
CA PHE A 560 8.71 10.38 -20.70
C PHE A 560 8.15 9.68 -21.94
N ALA A 561 9.02 9.30 -22.89
CA ALA A 561 8.58 8.75 -24.17
C ALA A 561 7.97 7.35 -24.08
N VAL A 562 8.47 6.51 -23.15
CA VAL A 562 7.90 5.17 -22.90
C VAL A 562 6.83 5.17 -21.82
N GLY A 563 6.46 6.35 -21.30
CA GLY A 563 5.36 6.53 -20.37
C GLY A 563 3.98 6.49 -21.06
N PRO A 564 2.88 6.58 -20.30
CA PRO A 564 1.54 6.78 -20.83
C PRO A 564 1.49 8.05 -21.71
N THR A 565 0.78 7.94 -22.82
CA THR A 565 0.38 9.08 -23.65
C THR A 565 -1.03 8.82 -24.11
N TYR A 566 -1.90 9.80 -23.85
CA TYR A 566 -3.32 9.69 -24.11
C TYR A 566 -3.60 10.18 -25.54
N GLN A 567 -4.44 9.44 -26.26
CA GLN A 567 -4.79 9.74 -27.66
C GLN A 567 -6.29 9.90 -27.79
N SER A 568 -6.71 10.76 -28.72
CA SER A 568 -8.11 10.90 -29.16
C SER A 568 -8.22 10.32 -30.57
N ASP A 569 -9.41 9.82 -30.94
CA ASP A 569 -9.74 9.41 -32.31
C ASP A 569 -9.81 10.60 -33.30
N GLY A 570 -9.64 11.83 -32.79
CA GLY A 570 -9.53 13.05 -33.58
C GLY A 570 -10.86 13.61 -34.08
N GLY A 571 -11.99 12.98 -33.73
CA GLY A 571 -13.31 13.41 -34.17
C GLY A 571 -13.86 14.64 -33.44
N ASP A 572 -13.45 14.82 -32.17
CA ASP A 572 -13.95 15.89 -31.29
C ASP A 572 -12.80 16.75 -30.71
N PRO A 573 -12.80 18.08 -30.92
CA PRO A 573 -11.84 18.99 -30.31
C PRO A 573 -11.74 18.89 -28.78
N GLU A 574 -12.85 18.63 -28.08
CA GLU A 574 -12.86 18.51 -26.62
C GLU A 574 -12.15 17.23 -26.16
N ALA A 575 -12.41 16.10 -26.80
CA ALA A 575 -11.66 14.85 -26.57
C ALA A 575 -10.15 15.02 -26.80
N ARG A 576 -9.72 15.78 -27.81
CA ARG A 576 -8.29 16.07 -28.05
C ARG A 576 -7.67 16.87 -26.90
N LEU A 577 -8.38 17.89 -26.42
CA LEU A 577 -7.93 18.70 -25.28
C LEU A 577 -7.89 17.87 -23.99
N GLN A 578 -8.84 16.97 -23.76
CA GLN A 578 -8.80 16.07 -22.61
C GLN A 578 -7.57 15.15 -22.66
N ALA A 579 -7.29 14.52 -23.81
CA ALA A 579 -6.12 13.65 -23.98
C ALA A 579 -4.80 14.42 -23.78
N GLU A 580 -4.71 15.67 -24.27
CA GLU A 580 -3.58 16.57 -24.01
C GLU A 580 -3.44 16.85 -22.51
N ALA A 581 -4.53 17.17 -21.81
CA ALA A 581 -4.53 17.46 -20.38
C ALA A 581 -4.10 16.26 -19.52
N GLU A 582 -4.57 15.05 -19.84
CA GLU A 582 -4.15 13.81 -19.16
C GLU A 582 -2.65 13.53 -19.38
N THR A 583 -2.16 13.67 -20.62
CA THR A 583 -0.74 13.48 -20.94
C THR A 583 0.15 14.48 -20.18
N LEU A 584 -0.28 15.74 -20.05
CA LEU A 584 0.47 16.73 -19.28
C LEU A 584 0.45 16.43 -17.78
N SER A 585 -0.71 16.09 -17.23
CA SER A 585 -0.87 15.72 -15.82
C SER A 585 0.05 14.56 -15.45
N ASP A 586 0.09 13.54 -16.29
CA ASP A 586 0.90 12.36 -16.19
C ASP A 586 2.43 12.65 -16.19
N ARG A 587 2.87 13.52 -17.11
CA ARG A 587 4.28 13.98 -17.19
C ARG A 587 4.67 14.79 -15.96
N VAL A 588 3.82 15.72 -15.51
CA VAL A 588 4.06 16.55 -14.31
C VAL A 588 4.09 15.68 -13.06
N ASP A 589 3.16 14.73 -12.92
CA ASP A 589 3.11 13.83 -11.76
C ASP A 589 4.37 12.96 -11.66
N THR A 590 4.74 12.32 -12.78
CA THR A 590 5.92 11.46 -12.82
C THR A 590 7.20 12.25 -12.55
N PHE A 591 7.34 13.42 -13.17
CA PHE A 591 8.47 14.33 -12.92
C PHE A 591 8.56 14.72 -11.44
N SER A 592 7.48 15.25 -10.88
CA SER A 592 7.48 15.81 -9.52
C SER A 592 7.66 14.73 -8.45
N ARG A 593 7.03 13.56 -8.60
CA ARG A 593 7.23 12.44 -7.69
C ARG A 593 8.62 11.83 -7.83
N ALA A 594 9.11 11.64 -9.05
CA ALA A 594 10.41 11.00 -9.27
C ALA A 594 11.57 11.87 -8.77
N PHE A 595 11.59 13.16 -9.09
CA PHE A 595 12.77 13.98 -8.82
C PHE A 595 12.64 14.90 -7.60
N LEU A 596 11.43 15.27 -7.20
CA LEU A 596 11.19 16.23 -6.11
C LEU A 596 10.50 15.58 -4.90
N GLY A 597 9.92 14.40 -5.07
CA GLY A 597 9.12 13.76 -4.02
C GLY A 597 7.89 14.58 -3.64
N LEU A 598 7.29 15.28 -4.61
CA LEU A 598 6.11 16.14 -4.41
C LEU A 598 4.94 15.71 -5.29
N THR A 599 3.73 16.08 -4.90
CA THR A 599 2.47 15.78 -5.60
C THR A 599 1.96 16.99 -6.39
N VAL A 600 2.79 17.54 -7.29
CA VAL A 600 2.49 18.80 -8.02
C VAL A 600 1.25 18.64 -8.92
N ALA A 601 1.01 17.46 -9.49
CA ALA A 601 -0.14 17.22 -10.37
C ALA A 601 -1.50 17.44 -9.68
N CYS A 602 -1.58 17.34 -8.34
CA CYS A 602 -2.79 17.67 -7.59
C CYS A 602 -3.16 19.17 -7.71
N ALA A 603 -2.22 20.04 -8.09
CA ALA A 603 -2.48 21.47 -8.32
C ALA A 603 -3.07 21.78 -9.72
N ARG A 604 -3.41 20.77 -10.53
CA ARG A 604 -3.96 20.96 -11.89
C ARG A 604 -5.25 21.77 -11.91
N CYS A 605 -6.13 21.52 -10.94
CA CYS A 605 -7.50 22.06 -10.93
C CYS A 605 -7.66 23.26 -10.00
N HIS A 606 -6.88 23.32 -8.92
CA HIS A 606 -6.84 24.39 -7.92
C HIS A 606 -5.49 24.34 -7.20
N ASP A 607 -5.18 25.38 -6.42
CA ASP A 607 -3.94 25.43 -5.65
C ASP A 607 -3.88 24.22 -4.69
N HIS A 608 -2.71 23.62 -4.59
CA HIS A 608 -2.54 22.42 -3.79
C HIS A 608 -2.96 22.67 -2.34
N LYS A 609 -3.70 21.72 -1.78
CA LYS A 609 -4.47 21.95 -0.55
C LYS A 609 -3.63 22.11 0.71
N PHE A 610 -2.47 21.45 0.77
CA PHE A 610 -1.58 21.45 1.95
C PHE A 610 -0.24 22.06 1.65
N ASP A 611 0.39 21.51 0.61
CA ASP A 611 1.64 22.05 0.13
C ASP A 611 1.39 23.37 -0.57
N PRO A 612 2.26 24.37 -0.33
CA PRO A 612 2.19 25.61 -1.04
C PRO A 612 2.73 25.34 -2.45
N ILE A 613 1.82 24.96 -3.34
CA ILE A 613 2.08 24.68 -4.74
C ILE A 613 0.87 25.25 -5.46
N THR A 614 1.07 26.33 -6.21
CA THR A 614 -0.03 27.00 -6.88
C THR A 614 -0.46 26.26 -8.14
N THR A 615 -1.66 26.53 -8.60
CA THR A 615 -2.13 26.15 -9.93
C THR A 615 -1.18 26.69 -11.00
N LYS A 616 -0.63 27.90 -10.78
CA LYS A 616 0.35 28.51 -11.68
C LYS A 616 1.65 27.69 -11.73
N ASP A 617 2.13 27.14 -10.61
CA ASP A 617 3.29 26.24 -10.60
C ASP A 617 3.05 24.99 -11.45
N TYR A 618 1.86 24.37 -11.35
CA TYR A 618 1.50 23.25 -12.21
C TYR A 618 1.55 23.64 -13.69
N TYR A 619 0.91 24.74 -14.09
CA TYR A 619 0.87 25.15 -15.50
C TYR A 619 2.20 25.66 -16.03
N ALA A 620 3.07 26.20 -15.16
CA ALA A 620 4.45 26.56 -15.52
C ALA A 620 5.26 25.33 -15.95
N ILE A 621 5.14 24.22 -15.20
CA ILE A 621 5.80 22.94 -15.55
C ILE A 621 5.08 22.23 -16.70
N ALA A 622 3.74 22.21 -16.71
CA ALA A 622 2.97 21.62 -17.80
C ALA A 622 3.25 22.32 -19.13
N GLY A 623 3.46 23.64 -19.14
CA GLY A 623 3.87 24.39 -20.32
C GLY A 623 5.19 23.91 -20.91
N ILE A 624 6.14 23.46 -20.09
CA ILE A 624 7.42 22.90 -20.56
C ILE A 624 7.15 21.60 -21.34
N PHE A 625 6.38 20.69 -20.76
CA PHE A 625 6.06 19.40 -21.39
C PHE A 625 5.07 19.50 -22.55
N ARG A 626 4.27 20.56 -22.61
CA ARG A 626 3.39 20.87 -23.76
C ARG A 626 4.18 21.20 -25.02
N ASN A 627 5.34 21.81 -24.84
CA ASN A 627 6.31 22.09 -25.90
C ASN A 627 7.23 20.90 -26.21
N SER A 628 6.78 19.68 -25.90
CA SER A 628 7.50 18.43 -26.19
C SER A 628 6.58 17.41 -26.85
N SER A 629 6.96 16.91 -28.03
CA SER A 629 6.24 15.86 -28.76
C SER A 629 6.95 14.51 -28.68
N LEU A 630 6.19 13.42 -28.73
CA LEU A 630 6.76 12.09 -28.94
C LEU A 630 7.38 12.01 -30.34
N GLY A 631 8.54 11.36 -30.42
CA GLY A 631 9.25 11.13 -31.67
C GLY A 631 10.06 9.84 -31.63
N GLU A 632 10.62 9.51 -32.78
CA GLU A 632 11.58 8.42 -32.92
C GLU A 632 12.95 9.02 -33.25
N HIS A 633 13.98 8.59 -32.53
CA HIS A 633 15.35 8.96 -32.82
C HIS A 633 16.05 7.82 -33.59
N PRO A 634 16.47 8.03 -34.85
CA PRO A 634 17.21 7.04 -35.61
C PRO A 634 18.54 6.70 -34.94
N LEU A 635 18.88 5.41 -34.88
CA LEU A 635 20.17 4.91 -34.41
C LEU A 635 21.07 4.43 -35.55
N ALA A 636 20.56 4.52 -36.78
CA ALA A 636 21.27 4.16 -38.00
C ALA A 636 21.98 5.37 -38.62
N GLY A 637 22.93 5.11 -39.51
CA GLY A 637 23.60 6.15 -40.28
C GLY A 637 22.70 6.73 -41.39
N ASN A 638 23.03 7.95 -41.85
CA ASN A 638 22.24 8.69 -42.85
C ASN A 638 21.91 7.87 -44.11
N ALA A 639 22.84 7.05 -44.59
CA ALA A 639 22.60 6.22 -45.78
C ALA A 639 21.44 5.22 -45.63
N GLU A 640 21.29 4.62 -44.45
CA GLU A 640 20.20 3.68 -44.17
C GLU A 640 18.86 4.43 -44.01
N ILE A 641 18.91 5.60 -43.37
CA ILE A 641 17.74 6.49 -43.22
C ILE A 641 17.25 6.95 -44.59
N ASP A 642 18.15 7.44 -45.44
CA ASP A 642 17.84 7.93 -46.79
C ASP A 642 17.27 6.81 -47.66
N ALA A 643 17.86 5.61 -47.59
CA ALA A 643 17.36 4.43 -48.31
C ALA A 643 15.94 4.05 -47.87
N TYR A 644 15.67 4.04 -46.56
CA TYR A 644 14.32 3.81 -46.03
C TYR A 644 13.33 4.87 -46.49
N GLN A 645 13.68 6.16 -46.37
CA GLN A 645 12.82 7.25 -46.82
C GLN A 645 12.54 7.19 -48.31
N ALA A 646 13.52 6.86 -49.15
CA ALA A 646 13.34 6.66 -50.58
C ALA A 646 12.38 5.50 -50.87
N GLY A 647 12.56 4.35 -50.20
CA GLY A 647 11.65 3.21 -50.31
C GLY A 647 10.21 3.55 -49.89
N GLN A 648 10.03 4.27 -48.76
CA GLN A 648 8.71 4.72 -48.32
C GLN A 648 8.06 5.71 -49.30
N LYS A 649 8.84 6.61 -49.91
CA LYS A 649 8.34 7.49 -50.98
C LYS A 649 7.82 6.69 -52.17
N SER A 650 8.55 5.68 -52.62
CA SER A 650 8.11 4.79 -53.70
C SER A 650 6.83 4.01 -53.35
N VAL A 651 6.73 3.51 -52.11
CA VAL A 651 5.51 2.84 -51.61
C VAL A 651 4.32 3.81 -51.57
N ALA A 652 4.52 5.01 -51.04
CA ALA A 652 3.48 6.04 -50.95
C ALA A 652 3.00 6.49 -52.35
N GLU A 653 3.90 6.60 -53.32
CA GLU A 653 3.56 6.93 -54.70
C GLU A 653 2.75 5.81 -55.37
N ALA A 654 3.16 4.55 -55.20
CA ALA A 654 2.42 3.40 -55.70
C ALA A 654 1.01 3.29 -55.08
N ASP A 655 0.88 3.47 -53.76
CA ASP A 655 -0.41 3.47 -53.05
C ASP A 655 -1.31 4.63 -53.49
N LYS A 656 -0.74 5.83 -53.69
CA LYS A 656 -1.45 6.99 -54.23
C LYS A 656 -2.00 6.70 -55.63
N ASN A 657 -1.20 6.10 -56.50
CA ASN A 657 -1.61 5.75 -57.86
C ASN A 657 -2.74 4.71 -57.86
N LEU A 658 -2.62 3.65 -57.04
CA LEU A 658 -3.67 2.65 -56.85
C LEU A 658 -4.98 3.28 -56.36
N LYS A 659 -4.94 4.07 -55.28
CA LYS A 659 -6.14 4.72 -54.72
C LYS A 659 -6.78 5.71 -55.70
N ALA A 660 -5.97 6.49 -56.41
CA ALA A 660 -6.46 7.41 -57.43
C ALA A 660 -7.19 6.66 -58.56
N ARG A 661 -6.60 5.55 -59.04
CA ARG A 661 -7.22 4.74 -60.10
C ARG A 661 -8.48 4.04 -59.61
N GLN A 662 -8.46 3.44 -58.43
CA GLN A 662 -9.63 2.81 -57.81
C GLN A 662 -10.78 3.80 -57.69
N LYS A 663 -10.52 5.01 -57.15
CA LYS A 663 -11.51 6.07 -57.01
C LYS A 663 -12.08 6.50 -58.36
N SER A 664 -11.22 6.65 -59.38
CA SER A 664 -11.66 6.99 -60.74
C SER A 664 -12.57 5.92 -61.34
N ILE A 665 -12.20 4.63 -61.23
CA ILE A 665 -12.99 3.52 -61.74
C ILE A 665 -14.32 3.44 -60.99
N THR A 666 -14.32 3.49 -59.66
CA THR A 666 -15.54 3.48 -58.84
C THR A 666 -16.49 4.62 -59.22
N ALA A 667 -15.98 5.83 -59.44
CA ALA A 667 -16.79 6.97 -59.87
C ALA A 667 -17.44 6.74 -61.24
N LEU A 668 -16.69 6.20 -62.20
CA LEU A 668 -17.18 5.88 -63.55
C LEU A 668 -18.21 4.76 -63.52
N THR A 669 -17.93 3.65 -62.83
CA THR A 669 -18.84 2.49 -62.72
C THR A 669 -20.14 2.84 -62.02
N ASN A 670 -20.09 3.70 -61.01
CA ASN A 670 -21.29 4.20 -60.33
C ASN A 670 -22.13 5.10 -61.25
N ARG A 671 -21.48 5.99 -62.02
CA ARG A 671 -22.17 6.86 -62.98
C ARG A 671 -22.83 6.07 -64.11
N GLU A 672 -22.20 4.99 -64.55
CA GLU A 672 -22.67 4.15 -65.66
C GLU A 672 -23.51 2.95 -65.19
N ASN A 673 -23.71 2.80 -63.88
CA ASN A 673 -24.40 1.68 -63.23
C ASN A 673 -23.96 0.30 -63.77
N ARG A 674 -22.64 0.12 -63.92
CA ARG A 674 -22.02 -1.11 -64.40
C ARG A 674 -20.93 -1.59 -63.45
N LYS A 675 -20.43 -2.80 -63.67
CA LYS A 675 -19.21 -3.28 -63.00
C LYS A 675 -17.95 -2.82 -63.75
N PRO A 676 -16.78 -2.81 -63.08
CA PRO A 676 -15.50 -2.64 -63.76
C PRO A 676 -15.36 -3.61 -64.93
N SER A 677 -14.87 -3.14 -66.06
CA SER A 677 -14.52 -3.96 -67.21
C SER A 677 -13.28 -4.82 -66.91
N PRO A 678 -13.04 -5.91 -67.67
CA PRO A 678 -11.82 -6.69 -67.52
C PRO A 678 -10.53 -5.86 -67.63
N GLU A 679 -10.51 -4.84 -68.49
CA GLU A 679 -9.37 -3.94 -68.65
C GLU A 679 -9.16 -3.03 -67.42
N GLU A 680 -10.24 -2.47 -66.86
CA GLU A 680 -10.17 -1.66 -65.64
C GLU A 680 -9.75 -2.50 -64.43
N GLN A 681 -10.23 -3.74 -64.35
CA GLN A 681 -9.84 -4.68 -63.30
C GLN A 681 -8.36 -5.07 -63.41
N ALA A 682 -7.88 -5.37 -64.63
CA ALA A 682 -6.47 -5.67 -64.87
C ALA A 682 -5.54 -4.51 -64.48
N GLN A 683 -5.97 -3.25 -64.68
CA GLN A 683 -5.19 -2.08 -64.25
C GLN A 683 -5.13 -1.92 -62.72
N ILE A 684 -6.19 -2.30 -62.00
CA ILE A 684 -6.17 -2.33 -60.52
C ILE A 684 -5.17 -3.40 -60.07
N GLU A 685 -5.26 -4.60 -60.63
CA GLU A 685 -4.35 -5.72 -60.31
C GLU A 685 -2.89 -5.38 -60.61
N GLU A 686 -2.61 -4.67 -61.71
CA GLU A 686 -1.28 -4.18 -62.05
C GLU A 686 -0.74 -3.18 -61.00
N LEU A 687 -1.58 -2.23 -60.56
CA LEU A 687 -1.20 -1.26 -59.53
C LEU A 687 -1.07 -1.90 -58.14
N GLU A 688 -1.87 -2.92 -57.84
CA GLU A 688 -1.71 -3.75 -56.63
C GLU A 688 -0.39 -4.51 -56.66
N ALA A 689 -0.02 -5.10 -57.81
CA ALA A 689 1.27 -5.76 -58.00
C ALA A 689 2.44 -4.77 -57.91
N ALA A 690 2.29 -3.55 -58.45
CA ALA A 690 3.29 -2.49 -58.33
C ALA A 690 3.47 -2.03 -56.87
N LEU A 691 2.38 -1.87 -56.11
CA LEU A 691 2.43 -1.58 -54.68
C LEU A 691 3.09 -2.72 -53.89
N ALA A 692 2.75 -3.97 -54.20
CA ALA A 692 3.36 -5.14 -53.58
C ALA A 692 4.86 -5.21 -53.87
N SER A 693 5.27 -4.93 -55.12
CA SER A 693 6.68 -4.86 -55.52
C SER A 693 7.43 -3.74 -54.80
N ALA A 694 6.85 -2.53 -54.72
CA ALA A 694 7.41 -1.40 -53.99
C ALA A 694 7.57 -1.71 -52.49
N LYS A 695 6.57 -2.35 -51.86
CA LYS A 695 6.64 -2.78 -50.45
C LYS A 695 7.74 -3.83 -50.23
N LYS A 696 7.94 -4.75 -51.17
CA LYS A 696 8.98 -5.78 -51.11
C LYS A 696 10.38 -5.21 -51.34
N ALA A 697 10.51 -4.20 -52.18
CA ALA A 697 11.78 -3.53 -52.49
C ALA A 697 12.19 -2.49 -51.42
N ALA A 698 11.23 -1.94 -50.67
CA ALA A 698 11.51 -1.02 -49.59
C ALA A 698 12.35 -1.70 -48.49
N PRO A 699 13.48 -1.11 -48.07
CA PRO A 699 14.28 -1.69 -47.00
C PRO A 699 13.49 -1.67 -45.67
N PRO A 700 13.82 -2.56 -44.72
CA PRO A 700 13.21 -2.53 -43.39
C PRO A 700 13.46 -1.18 -42.72
N LYS A 701 12.58 -0.83 -41.78
CA LYS A 701 12.77 0.37 -40.96
C LYS A 701 14.07 0.23 -40.17
N TYR A 702 14.89 1.27 -40.21
CA TYR A 702 16.13 1.35 -39.44
C TYR A 702 15.88 1.24 -37.93
N ALA A 703 16.91 0.88 -37.18
CA ALA A 703 16.85 0.88 -35.72
C ALA A 703 16.59 2.29 -35.16
N PHE A 704 15.66 2.42 -34.21
CA PHE A 704 15.32 3.69 -33.57
C PHE A 704 15.02 3.51 -32.08
N ALA A 705 15.02 4.61 -31.33
CA ALA A 705 14.54 4.69 -29.95
C ALA A 705 13.36 5.67 -29.82
N HIS A 706 12.44 5.42 -28.89
CA HIS A 706 11.38 6.37 -28.54
C HIS A 706 11.94 7.49 -27.68
N VAL A 707 11.65 8.73 -28.07
CA VAL A 707 12.17 9.94 -27.42
C VAL A 707 11.06 11.00 -27.33
N ILE A 708 11.25 11.99 -26.46
CA ILE A 708 10.56 13.27 -26.62
C ILE A 708 11.50 14.26 -27.30
N GLN A 709 10.93 15.14 -28.13
CA GLN A 709 11.64 16.16 -28.88
C GLN A 709 10.97 17.50 -28.66
N GLU A 710 11.73 18.60 -28.78
CA GLU A 710 11.15 19.94 -28.72
C GLU A 710 10.17 20.19 -29.87
N SER A 711 9.02 20.75 -29.54
CA SER A 711 7.95 21.05 -30.49
C SER A 711 7.48 22.51 -30.44
N GLY A 712 7.97 23.31 -29.49
CA GLY A 712 7.56 24.70 -29.35
C GLY A 712 8.28 25.45 -28.24
N THR A 713 7.84 26.69 -28.01
CA THR A 713 8.42 27.62 -27.01
C THR A 713 7.36 28.42 -26.25
N ALA A 714 6.08 28.03 -26.35
CA ALA A 714 4.98 28.87 -25.87
C ALA A 714 4.69 28.66 -24.39
N ASP A 715 4.40 29.75 -23.69
CA ASP A 715 3.83 29.72 -22.34
C ASP A 715 2.40 29.15 -22.35
N MET A 716 1.93 28.72 -21.18
CA MET A 716 0.65 28.02 -21.05
C MET A 716 -0.34 28.83 -20.23
N HIS A 717 -1.58 28.95 -20.73
CA HIS A 717 -2.68 29.48 -19.93
C HIS A 717 -3.04 28.48 -18.82
N VAL A 718 -3.34 28.98 -17.63
CA VAL A 718 -4.00 28.18 -16.59
C VAL A 718 -5.30 27.63 -17.15
N ALA A 719 -5.49 26.33 -17.09
CA ALA A 719 -6.78 25.72 -17.41
C ALA A 719 -7.67 25.82 -16.17
N LEU A 720 -8.74 26.61 -16.26
CA LEU A 720 -9.66 26.79 -15.14
C LEU A 720 -10.30 25.45 -14.79
N ARG A 721 -10.08 24.99 -13.55
CA ARG A 721 -10.52 23.67 -13.05
C ARG A 721 -9.97 22.49 -13.87
N GLY A 722 -8.78 22.65 -14.46
CA GLY A 722 -8.15 21.59 -15.24
C GLY A 722 -8.67 21.40 -16.67
N ASN A 723 -9.61 22.26 -17.12
CA ASN A 723 -10.21 22.18 -18.44
C ASN A 723 -9.48 23.08 -19.45
N LEU A 724 -8.72 22.49 -20.38
CA LEU A 724 -7.92 23.22 -21.39
C LEU A 724 -8.77 24.06 -22.37
N ALA A 725 -10.08 23.80 -22.48
CA ALA A 725 -10.98 24.64 -23.28
C ALA A 725 -11.35 25.97 -22.57
N LYS A 726 -11.03 26.12 -21.27
CA LYS A 726 -11.32 27.30 -20.46
C LYS A 726 -10.03 27.96 -19.98
N PRO A 727 -9.37 28.78 -20.82
CA PRO A 727 -8.12 29.43 -20.46
C PRO A 727 -8.34 30.56 -19.43
N GLY A 728 -7.44 30.63 -18.45
CA GLY A 728 -7.27 31.71 -17.48
C GLY A 728 -5.99 32.50 -17.76
N ASP A 729 -5.32 32.96 -16.70
CA ASP A 729 -4.06 33.72 -16.80
C ASP A 729 -2.99 32.97 -17.62
N LEU A 730 -2.25 33.69 -18.45
CA LEU A 730 -1.04 33.17 -19.09
C LEU A 730 0.07 33.08 -18.04
N VAL A 731 0.70 31.91 -17.91
CA VAL A 731 1.75 31.66 -16.92
C VAL A 731 3.06 31.36 -17.64
N PRO A 732 4.14 32.10 -17.33
CA PRO A 732 5.45 31.81 -17.89
C PRO A 732 5.96 30.46 -17.39
N ARG A 733 6.63 29.72 -18.26
CA ARG A 733 7.38 28.52 -17.86
C ARG A 733 8.44 28.92 -16.83
N ARG A 734 8.51 28.21 -15.71
CA ARG A 734 9.47 28.42 -14.61
C ARG A 734 9.48 27.22 -13.67
N PHE A 735 10.43 27.19 -12.75
CA PHE A 735 10.43 26.19 -11.68
C PHE A 735 9.41 26.52 -10.57
N LEU A 736 9.22 25.56 -9.64
CA LEU A 736 8.28 25.71 -8.54
C LEU A 736 8.67 26.88 -7.63
N GLU A 737 7.71 27.77 -7.35
CA GLU A 737 7.91 28.95 -6.51
C GLU A 737 8.35 28.58 -5.10
N ILE A 738 7.82 27.47 -4.56
CA ILE A 738 8.21 26.99 -3.23
C ILE A 738 9.67 26.54 -3.15
N VAL A 739 10.32 26.22 -4.26
CA VAL A 739 11.75 25.87 -4.27
C VAL A 739 12.58 27.09 -4.67
N ALA A 740 12.30 27.67 -5.83
CA ALA A 740 13.10 28.74 -6.43
C ALA A 740 12.83 30.14 -5.83
N GLY A 741 11.72 30.32 -5.11
CA GLY A 741 11.26 31.62 -4.61
C GLY A 741 10.38 32.39 -5.60
N LYS A 742 9.83 33.52 -5.13
CA LYS A 742 8.88 34.36 -5.90
C LYS A 742 9.50 34.96 -7.16
N ASP A 743 10.79 35.28 -7.10
CA ASP A 743 11.55 35.88 -8.20
C ASP A 743 12.24 34.83 -9.06
N ALA A 744 11.74 33.59 -9.07
CA ALA A 744 12.26 32.51 -9.90
C ALA A 744 12.33 32.94 -11.37
N ALA A 745 13.49 32.73 -11.99
CA ALA A 745 13.71 33.06 -13.39
C ALA A 745 12.72 32.28 -14.28
N THR A 746 12.17 32.98 -15.26
CA THR A 746 11.33 32.36 -16.29
C THR A 746 12.19 31.66 -17.32
N PHE A 747 11.74 30.50 -17.77
CA PHE A 747 12.40 29.69 -18.79
C PHE A 747 12.05 30.18 -20.19
N THR A 748 13.07 30.47 -20.98
CA THR A 748 12.93 31.11 -22.29
C THR A 748 13.57 30.32 -23.42
N ASP A 749 14.39 29.31 -23.11
CA ASP A 749 15.12 28.54 -24.10
C ASP A 749 14.36 27.29 -24.53
N GLY A 750 14.18 27.13 -25.85
CA GLY A 750 13.46 26.01 -26.44
C GLY A 750 12.13 25.72 -25.74
N SER A 751 11.92 24.46 -25.40
CA SER A 751 10.79 23.97 -24.61
C SER A 751 10.83 24.37 -23.13
N GLY A 752 11.99 24.80 -22.62
CA GLY A 752 12.27 25.01 -21.20
C GLY A 752 12.76 23.75 -20.47
N ARG A 753 12.87 22.60 -21.15
CA ARG A 753 13.32 21.34 -20.52
C ARG A 753 14.77 21.41 -20.06
N ARG A 754 15.66 22.09 -20.80
CA ARG A 754 17.07 22.26 -20.42
C ARG A 754 17.18 23.08 -19.13
N GLU A 755 16.48 24.20 -19.03
CA GLU A 755 16.45 25.04 -17.82
C GLU A 755 15.80 24.30 -16.64
N LEU A 756 14.76 23.50 -16.89
CA LEU A 756 14.14 22.63 -15.87
C LEU A 756 15.13 21.58 -15.34
N ALA A 757 15.87 20.93 -16.25
CA ALA A 757 16.88 19.94 -15.90
C ALA A 757 17.95 20.53 -14.96
N GLU A 758 18.44 21.72 -15.25
CA GLU A 758 19.39 22.44 -14.40
C GLU A 758 18.78 22.84 -13.05
N ALA A 759 17.55 23.35 -13.03
CA ALA A 759 16.87 23.76 -11.80
C ALA A 759 16.62 22.59 -10.84
N VAL A 760 16.34 21.39 -11.37
CA VAL A 760 16.05 20.19 -10.56
C VAL A 760 17.29 19.71 -9.81
N VAL A 761 18.47 19.74 -10.42
CA VAL A 761 19.70 19.24 -9.79
C VAL A 761 20.55 20.37 -9.19
N HIS A 762 20.05 21.61 -9.22
CA HIS A 762 20.72 22.75 -8.63
C HIS A 762 20.99 22.51 -7.13
N PRO A 763 22.18 22.87 -6.60
CA PRO A 763 22.52 22.64 -5.19
C PRO A 763 21.56 23.30 -4.19
N ASP A 764 20.90 24.40 -4.59
CA ASP A 764 19.91 25.09 -3.76
C ASP A 764 18.54 24.39 -3.75
N ASN A 765 18.28 23.43 -4.65
CA ASN A 765 17.10 22.57 -4.57
C ASN A 765 17.33 21.47 -3.52
N PRO A 766 16.66 21.53 -2.36
CA PRO A 766 16.98 20.63 -1.26
C PRO A 766 16.30 19.25 -1.39
N LEU A 767 15.47 19.05 -2.42
CA LEU A 767 14.62 17.88 -2.55
C LEU A 767 15.33 16.72 -3.27
N THR A 768 15.94 16.97 -4.42
CA THR A 768 16.38 15.90 -5.33
C THR A 768 17.42 14.97 -4.71
N ALA A 769 18.44 15.51 -4.04
CA ALA A 769 19.43 14.70 -3.33
C ALA A 769 18.81 13.92 -2.15
N ARG A 770 17.89 14.52 -1.39
CA ARG A 770 17.20 13.82 -0.28
C ARG A 770 16.30 12.69 -0.80
N VAL A 771 15.55 12.92 -1.88
CA VAL A 771 14.64 11.93 -2.46
C VAL A 771 15.42 10.69 -2.92
N ILE A 772 16.50 10.86 -3.68
CA ILE A 772 17.28 9.70 -4.13
C ILE A 772 18.03 9.02 -2.99
N ALA A 773 18.61 9.78 -2.05
CA ALA A 773 19.28 9.19 -0.88
C ALA A 773 18.30 8.35 -0.03
N ASN A 774 17.06 8.85 0.16
CA ASN A 774 16.01 8.13 0.86
C ASN A 774 15.57 6.85 0.15
N ARG A 775 15.50 6.86 -1.19
CA ARG A 775 15.19 5.66 -1.99
C ARG A 775 16.32 4.64 -1.99
N VAL A 776 17.56 5.08 -2.13
CA VAL A 776 18.74 4.20 -2.02
C VAL A 776 18.76 3.52 -0.66
N TRP A 777 18.49 4.27 0.42
CA TRP A 777 18.31 3.71 1.76
C TRP A 777 17.20 2.65 1.78
N GLN A 778 16.02 2.99 1.26
CA GLN A 778 14.87 2.07 1.20
C GLN A 778 15.19 0.76 0.47
N TRP A 779 15.92 0.82 -0.65
CA TRP A 779 16.25 -0.38 -1.44
C TRP A 779 17.23 -1.31 -0.72
N HIS A 780 18.01 -0.81 0.23
CA HIS A 780 18.86 -1.62 1.11
C HIS A 780 18.14 -2.12 2.36
N PHE A 781 17.31 -1.28 3.00
CA PHE A 781 16.70 -1.59 4.32
C PHE A 781 15.24 -2.07 4.24
N GLY A 782 14.61 -2.02 3.07
CA GLY A 782 13.19 -2.31 2.84
C GLY A 782 12.25 -1.16 3.23
N GLU A 783 12.67 -0.34 4.18
CA GLU A 783 11.97 0.86 4.63
C GLU A 783 12.84 2.11 4.46
N ALA A 784 12.21 3.18 4.01
CA ALA A 784 12.85 4.48 3.82
C ALA A 784 12.97 5.23 5.15
N LEU A 785 13.93 6.18 5.24
CA LEU A 785 14.01 7.09 6.40
C LEU A 785 12.74 7.95 6.48
N THR A 786 12.32 8.51 5.34
CA THR A 786 10.98 9.05 5.14
C THR A 786 10.12 7.99 4.45
N ARG A 787 9.24 7.34 5.21
CA ARG A 787 8.43 6.18 4.75
C ARG A 787 7.43 6.50 3.63
N THR A 788 7.27 7.77 3.26
CA THR A 788 6.56 8.26 2.06
C THR A 788 7.53 8.73 0.95
N PRO A 789 8.19 7.81 0.22
CA PRO A 789 9.32 8.13 -0.69
C PRO A 789 9.00 9.03 -1.90
N SER A 790 7.72 9.34 -2.16
CA SER A 790 7.29 10.29 -3.20
C SER A 790 6.37 11.39 -2.66
N ASN A 791 6.32 11.59 -1.34
CA ASN A 791 5.62 12.71 -0.72
C ASN A 791 6.43 13.22 0.47
N PHE A 792 7.17 14.31 0.24
CA PHE A 792 7.96 15.06 1.22
C PHE A 792 7.27 16.37 1.60
N GLY A 793 6.02 16.57 1.16
CA GLY A 793 5.17 17.69 1.56
C GLY A 793 4.59 17.51 2.96
N VAL A 794 3.60 18.34 3.30
CA VAL A 794 2.92 18.39 4.60
C VAL A 794 2.27 17.06 4.98
N LEU A 795 1.68 16.35 4.00
CA LEU A 795 1.07 15.04 4.22
C LEU A 795 2.08 13.88 4.19
N GLY A 796 3.35 14.17 3.90
CA GLY A 796 4.43 13.20 3.96
C GLY A 796 4.83 12.87 5.41
N GLU A 797 5.35 11.66 5.63
CA GLU A 797 5.97 11.33 6.90
C GLU A 797 7.27 12.13 7.11
N LYS A 798 7.57 12.47 8.36
CA LYS A 798 8.88 13.03 8.72
C LYS A 798 9.94 11.91 8.71
N PRO A 799 11.19 12.22 8.35
CA PRO A 799 12.26 11.24 8.39
C PRO A 799 12.47 10.71 9.81
N THR A 800 12.68 9.40 9.95
CA THR A 800 13.11 8.80 11.22
C THR A 800 14.50 9.27 11.63
N HIS A 801 15.34 9.67 10.69
CA HIS A 801 16.69 10.19 10.96
C HIS A 801 16.96 11.43 10.10
N PRO A 802 16.42 12.62 10.44
CA PRO A 802 16.53 13.82 9.62
C PRO A 802 17.98 14.22 9.34
N LEU A 803 18.83 14.20 10.36
CA LEU A 803 20.24 14.55 10.22
C LEU A 803 21.01 13.53 9.36
N LEU A 804 20.67 12.25 9.45
CA LEU A 804 21.27 11.24 8.58
C LEU A 804 20.84 11.45 7.12
N LEU A 805 19.57 11.76 6.87
CA LEU A 805 19.08 12.02 5.51
C LEU A 805 19.79 13.23 4.89
N ASP A 806 19.94 14.33 5.63
CA ASP A 806 20.69 15.51 5.19
C ASP A 806 22.16 15.19 4.95
N TRP A 807 22.77 14.42 5.86
CA TRP A 807 24.15 13.99 5.71
C TRP A 807 24.34 13.14 4.45
N LEU A 808 23.48 12.15 4.20
CA LEU A 808 23.54 11.29 2.99
C LEU A 808 23.33 12.12 1.71
N ALA A 809 22.37 13.05 1.71
CA ALA A 809 22.10 13.92 0.57
C ALA A 809 23.31 14.84 0.27
N ASN A 810 23.88 15.47 1.30
CA ASN A 810 25.08 16.30 1.18
C ASN A 810 26.29 15.48 0.70
N ARG A 811 26.47 14.27 1.25
CA ARG A 811 27.57 13.37 0.87
C ARG A 811 27.45 12.93 -0.59
N LEU A 812 26.24 12.60 -1.04
CA LEU A 812 25.97 12.29 -2.44
C LEU A 812 26.42 13.44 -3.36
N MET A 813 26.00 14.67 -3.08
CA MET A 813 26.39 15.84 -3.88
C MET A 813 27.90 16.08 -3.87
N LYS A 814 28.56 16.00 -2.70
CA LYS A 814 30.02 16.18 -2.57
C LYS A 814 30.83 15.10 -3.29
N ASN A 815 30.25 13.92 -3.48
CA ASN A 815 30.86 12.77 -4.11
C ASN A 815 30.48 12.64 -5.60
N GLY A 816 30.17 13.76 -6.27
CA GLY A 816 29.84 13.77 -7.70
C GLY A 816 28.58 12.99 -8.04
N TRP A 817 27.63 12.91 -7.09
CA TRP A 817 26.36 12.19 -7.24
C TRP A 817 26.49 10.70 -7.59
N SER A 818 27.61 10.06 -7.26
CA SER A 818 27.83 8.62 -7.48
C SER A 818 26.91 7.77 -6.60
N LEU A 819 26.00 7.02 -7.24
CA LEU A 819 25.16 6.06 -6.54
C LEU A 819 25.98 4.85 -6.07
N LYS A 820 27.02 4.43 -6.81
CA LYS A 820 27.89 3.33 -6.34
C LYS A 820 28.65 3.70 -5.08
N GLN A 821 29.13 4.93 -4.96
CA GLN A 821 29.81 5.39 -3.75
C GLN A 821 28.86 5.47 -2.56
N LEU A 822 27.62 5.95 -2.76
CA LEU A 822 26.59 5.93 -1.73
C LEU A 822 26.26 4.49 -1.27
N ASN A 823 26.12 3.57 -2.23
CA ASN A 823 25.92 2.15 -1.94
C ASN A 823 27.07 1.55 -1.14
N ARG A 824 28.31 1.84 -1.55
CA ARG A 824 29.51 1.40 -0.84
C ARG A 824 29.51 1.90 0.61
N GLU A 825 29.21 3.18 0.83
CA GLU A 825 29.19 3.78 2.17
C GLU A 825 28.10 3.16 3.06
N ILE A 826 26.92 2.86 2.50
CA ILE A 826 25.84 2.15 3.22
C ILE A 826 26.27 0.72 3.57
N LEU A 827 26.76 -0.08 2.62
CA LEU A 827 27.10 -1.47 2.86
C LEU A 827 28.27 -1.64 3.84
N LEU A 828 29.20 -0.67 3.87
CA LEU A 828 30.33 -0.67 4.81
C LEU A 828 29.99 -0.11 6.20
N SER A 829 28.73 0.24 6.46
CA SER A 829 28.27 0.61 7.80
C SER A 829 28.03 -0.61 8.68
N ALA A 830 28.29 -0.50 9.98
CA ALA A 830 27.87 -1.50 10.97
C ALA A 830 26.36 -1.72 10.91
N THR A 831 25.61 -0.63 10.67
CA THR A 831 24.15 -0.59 10.53
C THR A 831 23.66 -1.58 9.47
N TRP A 832 24.19 -1.52 8.24
CA TRP A 832 23.77 -2.44 7.18
C TRP A 832 24.26 -3.86 7.44
N GLN A 833 25.40 -4.03 8.11
CA GLN A 833 25.99 -5.33 8.41
C GLN A 833 25.37 -6.04 9.62
N MET A 834 24.42 -5.43 10.34
CA MET A 834 23.77 -6.08 11.48
C MET A 834 23.05 -7.38 11.11
N SER A 835 22.94 -8.27 12.09
CA SER A 835 22.09 -9.45 12.01
C SER A 835 20.61 -9.06 12.08
N SER A 836 19.76 -9.82 11.38
CA SER A 836 18.30 -9.71 11.50
C SER A 836 17.72 -10.47 12.70
N ARG A 837 18.58 -10.86 13.66
CA ARG A 837 18.18 -11.68 14.81
C ARG A 837 17.06 -10.99 15.60
N PHE A 838 16.04 -11.76 15.93
CA PHE A 838 14.94 -11.27 16.75
C PHE A 838 15.37 -11.16 18.21
N ASP A 839 14.98 -10.06 18.85
CA ASP A 839 15.12 -9.80 20.27
C ASP A 839 13.78 -9.27 20.79
N ALA A 840 13.20 -9.95 21.77
CA ALA A 840 11.86 -9.66 22.27
C ALA A 840 11.79 -8.30 22.99
N GLU A 841 12.82 -7.94 23.75
CA GLU A 841 12.84 -6.68 24.51
C GLU A 841 13.00 -5.48 23.57
N LYS A 842 13.89 -5.59 22.58
CA LYS A 842 14.08 -4.55 21.57
C LYS A 842 12.84 -4.41 20.68
N PHE A 843 12.20 -5.52 20.31
CA PHE A 843 10.96 -5.52 19.53
C PHE A 843 9.79 -4.90 20.30
N ALA A 844 9.67 -5.14 21.60
CA ALA A 844 8.62 -4.50 22.41
C ALA A 844 8.75 -2.97 22.45
N LYS A 845 9.98 -2.43 22.35
CA LYS A 845 10.24 -0.98 22.31
C LYS A 845 10.09 -0.38 20.92
N ASP A 846 10.53 -1.09 19.89
CA ASP A 846 10.55 -0.62 18.50
C ASP A 846 10.30 -1.78 17.52
N GLY A 847 9.05 -2.28 17.50
CA GLY A 847 8.66 -3.43 16.68
C GLY A 847 8.72 -3.15 15.18
N ASP A 848 8.47 -1.90 14.80
CA ASP A 848 8.58 -1.37 13.45
C ASP A 848 10.04 -1.17 12.99
N ASN A 849 11.01 -1.36 13.89
CA ASN A 849 12.43 -1.13 13.67
C ASN A 849 12.73 0.28 13.10
N ARG A 850 12.04 1.32 13.60
CA ARG A 850 12.25 2.73 13.21
C ARG A 850 13.60 3.27 13.70
N LEU A 851 14.13 2.74 14.80
CA LEU A 851 15.46 3.03 15.33
C LEU A 851 16.57 2.29 14.58
N ILE A 852 16.21 1.26 13.82
CA ILE A 852 17.14 0.46 13.01
C ILE A 852 18.15 -0.23 13.93
N TRP A 853 17.64 -0.96 14.93
CA TRP A 853 18.44 -1.72 15.90
C TRP A 853 18.84 -3.12 15.37
N ARG A 854 18.27 -3.53 14.23
CA ARG A 854 18.62 -4.74 13.47
C ARG A 854 18.47 -4.52 11.97
N MET A 855 19.01 -5.44 11.17
CA MET A 855 18.61 -5.53 9.77
C MET A 855 17.18 -6.10 9.65
N ASN A 856 16.41 -5.66 8.67
CA ASN A 856 15.09 -6.20 8.39
C ASN A 856 15.21 -7.45 7.49
N PRO A 857 14.58 -8.58 7.85
CA PRO A 857 14.32 -9.65 6.90
C PRO A 857 13.44 -9.13 5.76
N ARG A 858 13.81 -9.44 4.51
CA ARG A 858 13.07 -9.01 3.31
C ARG A 858 12.76 -10.21 2.42
N LYS A 859 11.55 -10.25 1.88
CA LYS A 859 11.21 -11.20 0.80
C LYS A 859 11.94 -10.76 -0.47
N LEU A 860 12.47 -11.71 -1.23
CA LEU A 860 13.08 -11.40 -2.51
C LEU A 860 12.02 -10.96 -3.52
N GLU A 861 12.34 -9.91 -4.28
CA GLU A 861 11.56 -9.49 -5.44
C GLU A 861 11.51 -10.63 -6.48
N ALA A 862 10.43 -10.68 -7.25
CA ALA A 862 10.18 -11.73 -8.24
C ALA A 862 11.38 -11.96 -9.18
N GLU A 863 12.01 -10.88 -9.61
CA GLU A 863 13.16 -10.85 -10.50
C GLU A 863 14.38 -11.53 -9.88
N ILE A 864 14.73 -11.15 -8.65
CA ILE A 864 15.88 -11.72 -7.93
C ILE A 864 15.63 -13.20 -7.65
N TRP A 865 14.42 -13.56 -7.23
CA TRP A 865 14.09 -14.95 -6.93
C TRP A 865 14.17 -15.82 -8.18
N ARG A 866 13.53 -15.43 -9.28
CA ARG A 866 13.57 -16.17 -10.54
C ARG A 866 14.99 -16.27 -11.10
N ASP A 867 15.75 -15.17 -11.06
CA ASP A 867 17.15 -15.16 -11.52
C ASP A 867 18.02 -16.06 -10.63
N SER A 868 17.76 -16.08 -9.32
CA SER A 868 18.44 -16.97 -8.37
C SER A 868 18.14 -18.44 -8.68
N LEU A 869 16.89 -18.79 -8.99
CA LEU A 869 16.52 -20.16 -9.41
C LEU A 869 17.33 -20.59 -10.63
N LEU A 870 17.37 -19.76 -11.68
CA LEU A 870 18.12 -20.05 -12.91
C LEU A 870 19.64 -20.09 -12.66
N ALA A 871 20.15 -19.25 -11.74
CA ALA A 871 21.58 -19.20 -11.43
C ALA A 871 22.03 -20.48 -10.70
N VAL A 872 21.30 -20.91 -9.66
CA VAL A 872 21.68 -22.08 -8.86
C VAL A 872 21.46 -23.40 -9.59
N THR A 873 20.58 -23.45 -10.59
CA THR A 873 20.40 -24.60 -11.47
C THR A 873 21.38 -24.62 -12.65
N GLY A 874 22.18 -23.56 -12.84
CA GLY A 874 23.19 -23.47 -13.89
C GLY A 874 22.63 -23.13 -15.28
N GLU A 875 21.46 -22.51 -15.36
CA GLU A 875 20.76 -22.25 -16.62
C GLU A 875 20.73 -20.79 -17.03
N LEU A 876 20.99 -19.88 -16.08
CA LEU A 876 20.88 -18.45 -16.32
C LEU A 876 21.76 -18.01 -17.49
N ASP A 877 21.13 -17.44 -18.50
CA ASP A 877 21.78 -16.72 -19.58
C ASP A 877 22.11 -15.29 -19.12
N ARG A 878 23.41 -15.03 -19.00
CA ARG A 878 23.98 -13.76 -18.53
C ARG A 878 24.23 -12.74 -19.65
N ARG A 879 23.68 -12.95 -20.86
CA ARG A 879 23.77 -11.97 -21.96
C ARG A 879 23.05 -10.67 -21.61
N PHE A 880 23.76 -9.56 -21.82
CA PHE A 880 23.30 -8.20 -21.54
C PHE A 880 22.50 -7.60 -22.70
N GLY A 881 21.49 -6.79 -22.36
CA GLY A 881 20.76 -5.94 -23.28
C GLY A 881 19.94 -6.65 -24.36
N GLY A 882 19.35 -5.89 -25.26
CA GLY A 882 18.59 -6.40 -26.40
C GLY A 882 17.11 -6.62 -26.11
N GLU A 883 16.40 -7.21 -27.08
CA GLU A 883 14.95 -7.31 -27.05
C GLU A 883 14.41 -8.07 -25.84
N ALA A 884 13.26 -7.60 -25.34
CA ALA A 884 12.52 -8.25 -24.29
C ALA A 884 11.80 -9.51 -24.82
N THR A 885 11.57 -10.48 -23.93
CA THR A 885 10.85 -11.74 -24.25
C THR A 885 9.49 -11.78 -23.57
N ASP A 886 8.46 -12.20 -24.31
CA ASP A 886 7.13 -12.46 -23.77
C ASP A 886 7.04 -13.80 -23.02
N GLN A 887 7.88 -14.77 -23.38
CA GLN A 887 7.93 -16.11 -22.78
C GLN A 887 8.80 -16.15 -21.50
N ILE A 888 8.40 -15.46 -20.43
CA ILE A 888 9.21 -15.37 -19.20
C ILE A 888 9.52 -16.74 -18.56
N LEU A 889 8.57 -17.70 -18.61
CA LEU A 889 8.71 -18.99 -17.93
C LEU A 889 9.62 -19.96 -18.69
N ASP A 890 9.75 -19.79 -20.01
CA ASP A 890 10.63 -20.62 -20.85
C ASP A 890 11.98 -19.97 -21.14
N SER A 891 12.09 -18.66 -20.94
CA SER A 891 13.35 -17.93 -21.09
C SER A 891 14.33 -18.26 -19.98
N THR A 892 15.61 -18.36 -20.33
CA THR A 892 16.73 -18.44 -19.37
C THR A 892 17.40 -17.09 -19.14
N ARG A 893 16.96 -16.01 -19.81
CA ARG A 893 17.49 -14.67 -19.58
C ARG A 893 17.08 -14.15 -18.20
N ARG A 894 17.83 -13.18 -17.70
CA ARG A 894 17.44 -12.41 -16.51
C ARG A 894 16.04 -11.83 -16.67
N SER A 895 15.32 -11.81 -15.55
CA SER A 895 13.92 -11.36 -15.44
C SER A 895 13.73 -9.91 -15.90
N LEU A 896 14.77 -9.07 -15.81
CA LEU A 896 14.77 -7.70 -16.34
C LEU A 896 14.45 -7.63 -17.85
N TYR A 897 14.77 -8.70 -18.60
CA TYR A 897 14.55 -8.79 -20.05
C TYR A 897 13.19 -9.41 -20.40
N ALA A 898 12.27 -9.56 -19.46
CA ALA A 898 10.90 -9.92 -19.76
C ALA A 898 10.10 -8.68 -20.20
N THR A 899 9.19 -8.88 -21.15
CA THR A 899 8.27 -7.84 -21.63
C THR A 899 7.30 -7.46 -20.50
N ILE A 900 7.06 -6.17 -20.29
CA ILE A 900 6.10 -5.68 -19.28
C ILE A 900 4.97 -4.94 -19.99
N SER A 901 3.70 -5.31 -19.72
CA SER A 901 2.57 -4.52 -20.21
C SER A 901 2.21 -3.39 -19.28
N ARG A 902 1.56 -2.34 -19.80
CA ARG A 902 1.16 -1.19 -18.98
C ARG A 902 0.03 -1.54 -18.02
N SER A 903 -1.03 -2.20 -18.50
CA SER A 903 -2.14 -2.65 -17.66
C SER A 903 -1.76 -3.80 -16.72
N GLY A 904 -0.59 -4.42 -16.97
CA GLY A 904 -0.10 -5.54 -16.21
C GLY A 904 -0.97 -6.77 -16.35
N ASP A 905 -1.75 -6.94 -17.42
CA ASP A 905 -2.66 -8.09 -17.58
C ASP A 905 -2.73 -8.69 -18.98
N LYS A 906 -1.79 -8.33 -19.85
CA LYS A 906 -1.80 -8.70 -21.28
C LYS A 906 -0.84 -9.82 -21.62
N LEU A 907 0.14 -10.11 -20.76
CA LEU A 907 1.25 -11.02 -21.03
C LEU A 907 1.41 -12.07 -19.92
N ASP A 908 1.98 -13.23 -20.28
CA ASP A 908 2.34 -14.27 -19.32
C ASP A 908 3.35 -13.76 -18.28
N SER A 909 4.24 -12.86 -18.69
CA SER A 909 5.14 -12.12 -17.79
C SER A 909 4.37 -11.36 -16.72
N ASP A 910 3.26 -10.72 -17.06
CA ASP A 910 2.47 -9.97 -16.09
C ASP A 910 1.75 -10.90 -15.11
N ALA A 911 1.26 -12.06 -15.56
CA ALA A 911 0.65 -13.04 -14.67
C ALA A 911 1.65 -13.58 -13.64
N PHE A 912 2.87 -13.90 -14.07
CA PHE A 912 3.96 -14.29 -13.18
C PHE A 912 4.35 -13.16 -12.23
N PHE A 913 4.64 -11.97 -12.77
CA PHE A 913 5.14 -10.85 -11.99
C PHE A 913 4.12 -10.33 -10.97
N ARG A 914 2.84 -10.20 -11.33
CA ARG A 914 1.79 -9.82 -10.38
C ARG A 914 1.62 -10.83 -9.25
N LEU A 915 1.73 -12.12 -9.54
CA LEU A 915 1.66 -13.15 -8.51
C LEU A 915 2.74 -12.93 -7.44
N PHE A 916 3.88 -12.36 -7.81
CA PHE A 916 5.02 -12.07 -6.93
C PHE A 916 5.25 -10.57 -6.70
N ASP A 917 4.15 -9.82 -6.55
CA ASP A 917 4.12 -8.44 -6.05
C ASP A 917 4.84 -7.39 -6.93
N PHE A 918 4.97 -7.64 -8.23
CA PHE A 918 5.48 -6.64 -9.17
C PHE A 918 4.47 -5.49 -9.36
N PRO A 919 4.91 -4.22 -9.37
CA PRO A 919 4.02 -3.07 -9.44
C PRO A 919 3.41 -2.88 -10.84
N SER A 920 2.20 -2.31 -10.89
CA SER A 920 1.59 -1.87 -12.14
C SER A 920 2.38 -0.72 -12.77
N ALA A 921 2.64 -0.80 -14.07
CA ALA A 921 3.30 0.27 -14.83
C ALA A 921 2.33 1.38 -15.29
N GLN A 922 1.10 1.43 -14.74
CA GLN A 922 0.15 2.52 -14.99
C GLN A 922 0.53 3.83 -14.29
N ALA A 923 1.18 3.73 -13.13
CA ALA A 923 1.59 4.87 -12.31
C ALA A 923 3.01 4.65 -11.77
N THR A 924 3.63 5.73 -11.27
CA THR A 924 4.93 5.61 -10.59
C THR A 924 4.79 4.77 -9.31
N ALA A 925 5.70 3.82 -9.11
CA ALA A 925 5.67 2.91 -7.96
C ALA A 925 6.88 3.14 -7.05
N PRO A 926 6.78 4.01 -6.02
CA PRO A 926 7.93 4.38 -5.21
C PRO A 926 8.23 3.36 -4.08
N LYS A 927 7.28 2.46 -3.80
CA LYS A 927 7.44 1.31 -2.90
C LYS A 927 6.58 0.17 -3.44
N ARG A 928 7.12 -1.04 -3.51
CA ARG A 928 6.34 -2.23 -3.82
C ARG A 928 5.59 -2.70 -2.57
N VAL A 929 4.34 -3.12 -2.75
CA VAL A 929 3.62 -3.87 -1.72
C VAL A 929 4.25 -5.26 -1.63
N THR A 930 4.22 -5.90 -0.47
CA THR A 930 4.69 -7.28 -0.31
C THR A 930 3.56 -8.11 0.29
N THR A 931 3.23 -9.22 -0.35
CA THR A 931 2.16 -10.12 0.11
C THR A 931 2.71 -11.52 0.36
N THR A 932 2.02 -12.29 1.21
CA THR A 932 2.29 -13.71 1.43
C THR A 932 0.98 -14.45 1.22
N VAL A 933 0.73 -14.88 -0.02
CA VAL A 933 -0.55 -15.50 -0.40
C VAL A 933 -0.36 -16.97 -0.79
N PRO A 934 -1.34 -17.86 -0.51
CA PRO A 934 -1.23 -19.29 -0.81
C PRO A 934 -0.89 -19.60 -2.27
N GLN A 935 -1.34 -18.78 -3.22
CA GLN A 935 -1.11 -18.95 -4.65
C GLN A 935 0.39 -18.92 -5.01
N GLN A 936 1.19 -18.11 -4.32
CA GLN A 936 2.64 -18.06 -4.51
C GLN A 936 3.29 -19.41 -4.15
N TYR A 937 2.91 -20.02 -3.03
CA TYR A 937 3.42 -21.33 -2.62
C TYR A 937 2.90 -22.46 -3.50
N LEU A 938 1.64 -22.40 -3.94
CA LEU A 938 1.10 -23.37 -4.89
C LEU A 938 1.85 -23.35 -6.23
N PHE A 939 2.24 -22.15 -6.69
CA PHE A 939 3.13 -22.01 -7.85
C PHE A 939 4.48 -22.69 -7.57
N MET A 940 5.12 -22.39 -6.43
CA MET A 940 6.41 -22.97 -6.06
C MET A 940 6.39 -24.50 -6.01
N MET A 941 5.28 -25.09 -5.55
CA MET A 941 5.14 -26.54 -5.37
C MET A 941 4.82 -27.31 -6.65
N ASN A 942 4.03 -26.74 -7.56
CA ASN A 942 3.39 -27.51 -8.63
C ASN A 942 3.59 -26.95 -10.03
N ASN A 943 4.13 -25.73 -10.20
CA ASN A 943 4.26 -25.15 -11.52
C ASN A 943 5.32 -25.91 -12.36
N PRO A 944 5.08 -26.20 -13.66
CA PRO A 944 6.05 -26.84 -14.55
C PRO A 944 7.42 -26.15 -14.56
N PHE A 945 7.44 -24.82 -14.43
CA PHE A 945 8.68 -24.05 -14.30
C PHE A 945 9.54 -24.56 -13.14
N MET A 946 8.96 -24.74 -11.96
CA MET A 946 9.65 -25.20 -10.75
C MET A 946 10.07 -26.66 -10.84
N ILE A 947 9.23 -27.52 -11.42
CA ILE A 947 9.54 -28.93 -11.63
C ILE A 947 10.79 -29.07 -12.51
N LYS A 948 10.85 -28.33 -13.62
CA LYS A 948 12.00 -28.29 -14.53
C LYS A 948 13.28 -27.85 -13.78
N ARG A 949 13.18 -26.85 -12.90
CA ARG A 949 14.29 -26.37 -12.03
C ARG A 949 14.79 -27.42 -11.06
N ALA A 950 13.87 -28.12 -10.42
CA ALA A 950 14.21 -29.19 -9.51
C ALA A 950 14.93 -30.35 -10.22
N GLU A 951 14.48 -30.72 -11.42
CA GLU A 951 15.12 -31.75 -12.26
C GLU A 951 16.53 -31.35 -12.69
N ALA A 952 16.72 -30.10 -13.14
CA ALA A 952 18.04 -29.60 -13.52
C ALA A 952 19.01 -29.56 -12.34
N LEU A 953 18.56 -29.11 -11.17
CA LEU A 953 19.38 -29.11 -9.95
C LEU A 953 19.78 -30.54 -9.57
N ALA A 954 18.81 -31.46 -9.51
CA ALA A 954 19.06 -32.87 -9.22
C ALA A 954 20.04 -33.51 -10.20
N LYS A 955 19.90 -33.20 -11.51
CA LYS A 955 20.83 -33.67 -12.55
C LYS A 955 22.25 -33.17 -12.30
N SER A 956 22.42 -31.89 -11.93
CA SER A 956 23.74 -31.29 -11.68
C SER A 956 24.49 -31.89 -10.48
N LEU A 957 23.78 -32.55 -9.56
CA LEU A 957 24.35 -33.17 -8.36
C LEU A 957 24.75 -34.64 -8.54
N ARG A 958 24.44 -35.25 -9.70
CA ARG A 958 24.64 -36.70 -9.92
C ARG A 958 26.10 -37.13 -9.82
N GLU A 959 27.02 -36.27 -10.26
CA GLU A 959 28.47 -36.54 -10.25
C GLU A 959 29.08 -36.51 -8.85
N ILE A 960 28.37 -36.00 -7.84
CA ILE A 960 28.83 -36.01 -6.44
C ILE A 960 28.49 -37.37 -5.84
N GLU A 961 29.49 -38.08 -5.29
CA GLU A 961 29.29 -39.39 -4.68
C GLU A 961 28.69 -39.30 -3.28
N GLY A 962 27.60 -40.03 -3.05
CA GLY A 962 26.93 -40.14 -1.76
C GLY A 962 25.90 -39.05 -1.46
N ASP A 963 24.75 -39.45 -0.90
CA ASP A 963 23.65 -38.51 -0.63
C ASP A 963 24.02 -37.44 0.39
N ALA A 964 24.85 -37.75 1.40
CA ALA A 964 25.29 -36.77 2.39
C ALA A 964 26.10 -35.64 1.75
N ALA A 965 27.07 -35.98 0.88
CA ALA A 965 27.89 -34.98 0.19
C ALA A 965 27.06 -34.14 -0.80
N ARG A 966 26.09 -34.76 -1.49
CA ARG A 966 25.13 -34.04 -2.34
C ARG A 966 24.26 -33.07 -1.54
N ILE A 967 23.79 -33.47 -0.35
CA ILE A 967 23.02 -32.60 0.55
C ILE A 967 23.89 -31.40 0.98
N ASP A 968 25.14 -31.64 1.37
CA ASP A 968 26.04 -30.56 1.77
C ASP A 968 26.27 -29.56 0.63
N ALA A 969 26.60 -30.07 -0.56
CA ALA A 969 26.82 -29.24 -1.75
C ALA A 969 25.59 -28.43 -2.17
N VAL A 970 24.38 -29.00 -2.09
CA VAL A 970 23.16 -28.27 -2.47
C VAL A 970 22.82 -27.18 -1.45
N TYR A 971 23.05 -27.39 -0.15
CA TYR A 971 22.84 -26.36 0.86
C TYR A 971 23.83 -25.20 0.71
N GLU A 972 25.10 -25.50 0.44
CA GLU A 972 26.10 -24.46 0.17
C GLU A 972 25.75 -23.65 -1.08
N ARG A 973 25.28 -24.32 -2.14
CA ARG A 973 24.85 -23.67 -3.39
C ARG A 973 23.59 -22.82 -3.22
N LEU A 974 22.59 -23.30 -2.48
CA LEU A 974 21.29 -22.62 -2.36
C LEU A 974 21.27 -21.54 -1.28
N TYR A 975 21.95 -21.77 -0.16
CA TYR A 975 21.85 -20.96 1.06
C TYR A 975 23.19 -20.38 1.54
N SER A 976 24.30 -20.67 0.84
CA SER A 976 25.64 -20.20 1.19
C SER A 976 26.14 -20.69 2.56
N ARG A 977 25.53 -21.75 3.11
CA ARG A 977 25.87 -22.40 4.38
C ARG A 977 25.69 -23.92 4.29
N PRO A 978 26.39 -24.70 5.14
CA PRO A 978 26.11 -26.12 5.26
C PRO A 978 24.74 -26.39 5.92
N PRO A 979 24.16 -27.60 5.72
CA PRO A 979 22.99 -28.02 6.45
C PRO A 979 23.34 -28.25 7.92
N ASN A 980 22.41 -27.93 8.82
CA ASN A 980 22.53 -28.35 10.21
C ASN A 980 22.23 -29.86 10.36
N ALA A 981 22.51 -30.42 11.54
CA ALA A 981 22.33 -31.85 11.79
C ALA A 981 20.90 -32.37 11.56
N ARG A 982 19.88 -31.55 11.86
CA ARG A 982 18.46 -31.92 11.64
C ARG A 982 18.10 -31.89 10.16
N GLU A 983 18.57 -30.87 9.44
CA GLU A 983 18.39 -30.72 8.00
C GLU A 983 19.04 -31.86 7.22
N ARG A 984 20.28 -32.22 7.56
CA ARG A 984 20.99 -33.34 6.95
C ARG A 984 20.27 -34.67 7.23
N ALA A 985 19.88 -34.91 8.49
CA ALA A 985 19.15 -36.12 8.86
C ALA A 985 17.80 -36.23 8.14
N ALA A 986 17.05 -35.13 8.02
CA ALA A 986 15.78 -35.09 7.29
C ALA A 986 15.98 -35.37 5.79
N GLY A 987 17.02 -34.80 5.17
CA GLY A 987 17.36 -35.06 3.77
C GLY A 987 17.71 -36.53 3.50
N LEU A 988 18.60 -37.10 4.32
CA LEU A 988 18.98 -38.51 4.21
C LEU A 988 17.77 -39.44 4.42
N GLY A 989 16.92 -39.13 5.41
CA GLY A 989 15.70 -39.88 5.67
C GLY A 989 14.69 -39.82 4.51
N PHE A 990 14.58 -38.68 3.83
CA PHE A 990 13.70 -38.52 2.66
C PHE A 990 14.22 -39.33 1.46
N LEU A 991 15.51 -39.18 1.15
CA LEU A 991 16.15 -39.82 0.00
C LEU A 991 16.21 -41.35 0.18
N GLY A 992 16.57 -41.84 1.36
CA GLY A 992 16.63 -43.28 1.65
C GLY A 992 17.53 -44.07 0.69
N GLY A 993 18.55 -43.42 0.09
CA GLY A 993 19.43 -44.03 -0.92
C GLY A 993 18.83 -44.18 -2.32
N GLN A 994 17.68 -43.56 -2.61
CA GLN A 994 16.96 -43.66 -3.88
C GLN A 994 17.27 -42.45 -4.78
N PRO A 995 18.08 -42.61 -5.85
CA PRO A 995 18.48 -41.51 -6.71
C PRO A 995 17.32 -40.77 -7.40
N GLU A 996 16.22 -41.47 -7.65
CA GLU A 996 15.00 -40.96 -8.29
C GLU A 996 14.24 -39.94 -7.44
N LYS A 997 14.51 -39.86 -6.12
CA LYS A 997 13.89 -38.89 -5.20
C LYS A 997 14.56 -37.52 -5.18
N TRP A 998 15.73 -37.38 -5.81
CA TRP A 998 16.47 -36.12 -5.83
C TRP A 998 15.70 -34.94 -6.43
N PRO A 999 14.95 -35.09 -7.54
CA PRO A 999 14.11 -34.01 -8.06
C PRO A 999 13.08 -33.52 -7.05
N ASP A 1000 12.40 -34.41 -6.32
CA ASP A 1000 11.43 -33.99 -5.31
C ASP A 1000 12.10 -33.31 -4.10
N TYR A 1001 13.26 -33.81 -3.68
CA TYR A 1001 14.03 -33.14 -2.62
C TYR A 1001 14.52 -31.76 -3.05
N ALA A 1002 15.05 -31.62 -4.27
CA ALA A 1002 15.45 -30.36 -4.85
C ALA A 1002 14.27 -29.37 -4.94
N LYS A 1003 13.08 -29.83 -5.32
CA LYS A 1003 11.86 -29.02 -5.37
C LYS A 1003 11.50 -28.46 -3.99
N VAL A 1004 11.61 -29.26 -2.93
CA VAL A 1004 11.40 -28.80 -1.55
C VAL A 1004 12.39 -27.70 -1.18
N LEU A 1005 13.69 -27.90 -1.47
CA LEU A 1005 14.72 -26.92 -1.14
C LEU A 1005 14.55 -25.59 -1.90
N LEU A 1006 14.27 -25.64 -3.21
CA LEU A 1006 14.00 -24.46 -4.03
C LEU A 1006 12.72 -23.71 -3.59
N SER A 1007 11.85 -24.36 -2.81
CA SER A 1007 10.59 -23.80 -2.33
C SER A 1007 10.65 -23.31 -0.88
N THR A 1008 11.82 -23.31 -0.23
CA THR A 1008 11.92 -22.89 1.17
C THR A 1008 11.86 -21.36 1.32
N HIS A 1009 11.39 -20.91 2.49
CA HIS A 1009 11.46 -19.50 2.87
C HIS A 1009 12.89 -18.95 2.86
N GLU A 1010 13.89 -19.75 3.24
CA GLU A 1010 15.28 -19.31 3.24
C GLU A 1010 15.83 -19.05 1.84
N PHE A 1011 15.34 -19.76 0.82
CA PHE A 1011 15.69 -19.45 -0.56
C PHE A 1011 15.05 -18.13 -1.02
N PHE A 1012 13.86 -17.83 -0.50
CA PHE A 1012 13.02 -16.72 -0.93
C PHE A 1012 13.11 -15.46 -0.06
N GLN A 1013 14.00 -15.46 0.94
CA GLN A 1013 14.20 -14.35 1.86
C GLN A 1013 15.67 -13.94 1.92
N LEU A 1014 15.86 -12.64 2.07
CA LEU A 1014 17.09 -11.99 2.43
C LEU A 1014 17.07 -11.69 3.93
N ARG A 1015 18.12 -12.08 4.64
CA ARG A 1015 18.25 -11.88 6.09
C ARG A 1015 19.43 -11.00 6.40
#